data_AF-A0A961C1G6-F1
#
_entry.id   AF-A0A961C1G6-F1
#
_cell.length_a   1.000
_cell.length_b   1.000
_cell.length_c   1.000
_cell.angle_alpha   90.00
_cell.angle_beta   90.00
_cell.angle_gamma   90.00
#
_symmetry.space_group_name_H-M   'P 1'
#
loop_
_entity.id
_entity.type
_entity.pdbx_description
1 polymer ?
#
loop_
_entity_poly.entity_id
_entity_poly.type
_entity_poly.pdbx_seq_one_letter_code
_entity_poly.pdbx_strand_id
1 'polypeptide(L)'
;MHDYPDHAVVVQILIALMAGMFLAALDQTIVSTSIRTIADDLGGLDRQAWATTAYLITSTIATPLYGKLSDIYGRRRFFLFAIAIFVVGSAACSASTSMYMLAGFRAVQGIGAGGLFSLALAIIGDIVPPRERARYQGFFLAVFGTSSVLGPVVGGWLADTDSLLGVTGWRWVFLINVPIGIAAFIGVWVRLHTPHTRVDHRVDYWGAVTLVVALVPLLVVAEQGREWGWTSAEALACYAVGAFGLLALILAERRAGFEALIPMRLFSNPAAGVPLLVGVFVGFGMFGAMMTIPLWLQIVHGYSAIQSGVSMLPLTAGIMLASIVSGQLISRLGRYKVFPIIGTALMTLGAFLLSRIDVTVSMWYVSAAMAVFGLGLGNCMQPLTLAVQNAVDRRDMGVATSAATFFRQMGGTLGTAIFLSILFSTVQDKIANAYRAAAGTADFQAALRDPAVLANPANAPILAMLKGGTSGAGAGGSMLADTSFLSRIDPRLAIPFRQGFSDSIDLVLMCAVAVLSITVVFTLFVPERALAGRVEHAEPPAGAVPAAGPVVAPIATPPAPESASPELVSARGSARDAAGATTTGPAASVAAWGDRYADLPEIVAEDVDIVPEPVRMLVEYPFPLRPGLLAHLVLPEDLTPQEAERLSAYLGTLAVLPDWTDTPPSRYES
;
A
#
# COMPACT_ATOMS: atom_id res chain seq x y z
N MET A 1 5.89 -26.28 0.58
CA MET A 1 5.48 -25.66 1.87
C MET A 1 6.24 -24.35 1.97
N HIS A 2 5.57 -23.20 2.09
CA HIS A 2 6.29 -21.93 2.25
C HIS A 2 6.69 -21.85 3.73
N ASP A 3 7.97 -22.06 4.04
CA ASP A 3 8.46 -21.83 5.40
C ASP A 3 8.36 -20.34 5.69
N TYR A 4 7.45 -19.99 6.59
CA TYR A 4 7.34 -18.63 7.08
C TYR A 4 8.47 -18.38 8.09
N PRO A 5 9.12 -17.21 8.04
CA PRO A 5 10.17 -16.88 9.00
C PRO A 5 9.62 -16.84 10.42
N ASP A 6 10.47 -17.13 11.41
CA ASP A 6 10.12 -17.04 12.83
C ASP A 6 9.47 -15.70 13.19
N HIS A 7 8.51 -15.71 14.11
CA HIS A 7 7.75 -14.53 14.52
C HIS A 7 8.65 -13.35 14.93
N ALA A 8 9.79 -13.62 15.58
CA ALA A 8 10.76 -12.58 15.95
C ALA A 8 11.39 -11.89 14.73
N VAL A 9 11.68 -12.65 13.66
CA VAL A 9 12.23 -12.14 12.41
C VAL A 9 11.17 -11.34 11.65
N VAL A 10 9.92 -11.83 11.61
CA VAL A 10 8.78 -11.12 11.01
C VAL A 10 8.58 -9.76 11.67
N VAL A 11 8.59 -9.68 13.00
CA VAL A 11 8.45 -8.41 13.73
C VAL A 11 9.59 -7.43 13.42
N GLN A 12 10.83 -7.90 13.31
CA GLN A 12 11.98 -7.04 12.97
C GLN A 12 11.90 -6.50 11.54
N ILE A 13 11.52 -7.36 10.58
CA ILE A 13 11.28 -6.95 9.20
C ILE A 13 10.16 -5.89 9.18
N LEU A 14 9.07 -6.13 9.90
CA LEU A 14 7.95 -5.21 9.99
C LEU A 14 8.36 -3.86 10.57
N ILE A 15 9.15 -3.81 11.64
CA ILE A 15 9.65 -2.55 12.19
C ILE A 15 10.43 -1.77 11.12
N ALA A 16 11.26 -2.44 10.32
CA ALA A 16 12.02 -1.78 9.26
C ALA A 16 11.13 -1.28 8.11
N LEU A 17 10.13 -2.07 7.70
CA LEU A 17 9.12 -1.66 6.71
C LEU A 17 8.28 -0.48 7.22
N MET A 18 7.91 -0.51 8.50
CA MET A 18 7.16 0.54 9.21
C MET A 18 7.96 1.82 9.36
N ALA A 19 9.26 1.74 9.61
CA ALA A 19 10.13 2.91 9.60
C ALA A 19 10.17 3.57 8.22
N GLY A 20 10.26 2.79 7.13
CA GLY A 20 10.21 3.31 5.77
C GLY A 20 8.87 3.97 5.43
N MET A 21 7.75 3.37 5.83
CA MET A 21 6.43 3.98 5.65
C MET A 21 6.22 5.23 6.51
N PHE A 22 6.68 5.18 7.76
CA PHE A 22 6.62 6.31 8.69
C PHE A 22 7.34 7.51 8.10
N LEU A 23 8.47 7.29 7.44
CA LEU A 23 9.22 8.32 6.73
C LEU A 23 8.37 9.06 5.69
N ALA A 24 7.69 8.33 4.82
CA ALA A 24 6.86 8.91 3.76
C ALA A 24 5.61 9.61 4.31
N ALA A 25 5.01 9.06 5.37
CA ALA A 25 3.83 9.63 6.01
C ALA A 25 4.17 10.90 6.81
N LEU A 26 5.26 10.86 7.59
CA LEU A 26 5.75 11.97 8.39
C LEU A 26 6.19 13.14 7.50
N ASP A 27 6.90 12.87 6.40
CA ASP A 27 7.34 13.92 5.49
C ASP A 27 6.17 14.70 4.87
N GLN A 28 5.08 14.03 4.46
CA GLN A 28 3.89 14.72 3.97
C GLN A 28 3.30 15.69 5.00
N THR A 29 3.28 15.29 6.28
CA THR A 29 2.63 16.06 7.35
C THR A 29 3.53 17.15 7.94
N ILE A 30 4.86 16.93 8.00
CA ILE A 30 5.83 17.96 8.37
C ILE A 30 5.88 19.06 7.29
N VAL A 31 5.98 18.69 6.02
CA VAL A 31 6.08 19.66 4.93
C VAL A 31 4.81 20.50 4.82
N SER A 32 3.62 19.89 4.96
CA SER A 32 2.36 20.65 4.85
C SER A 32 2.22 21.75 5.91
N THR A 33 2.80 21.56 7.09
CA THR A 33 2.78 22.56 8.17
C THR A 33 3.91 23.58 8.09
N SER A 34 5.00 23.24 7.40
CA SER A 34 6.18 24.11 7.28
C SER A 34 6.24 24.88 5.96
N ILE A 35 5.37 24.55 4.99
CA ILE A 35 5.48 25.02 3.60
C ILE A 35 5.48 26.54 3.47
N ARG A 36 4.73 27.24 4.33
CA ARG A 36 4.67 28.70 4.32
C ARG A 36 6.01 29.31 4.67
N THR A 37 6.59 28.92 5.80
CA THR A 37 7.92 29.38 6.23
C THR A 37 9.00 29.08 5.19
N ILE A 38 8.92 27.91 4.55
CA ILE A 38 9.83 27.55 3.46
C ILE A 38 9.66 28.47 2.26
N ALA A 39 8.42 28.75 1.86
CA ALA A 39 8.12 29.61 0.71
C ALA A 39 8.44 31.09 0.98
N ASP A 40 8.36 31.54 2.23
CA ASP A 40 8.81 32.86 2.69
C ASP A 40 10.34 32.99 2.57
N ASP A 41 11.11 31.99 3.03
CA ASP A 41 12.60 32.01 2.93
C ASP A 41 13.09 31.87 1.48
N LEU A 42 12.43 31.04 0.67
CA LEU A 42 12.83 30.77 -0.72
C LEU A 42 12.27 31.78 -1.74
N GLY A 43 11.47 32.75 -1.31
CA GLY A 43 10.95 33.82 -2.16
C GLY A 43 9.96 33.36 -3.23
N GLY A 44 8.93 32.58 -2.87
CA GLY A 44 8.00 32.00 -3.85
C GLY A 44 6.68 31.50 -3.27
N LEU A 45 5.98 32.32 -2.48
CA LEU A 45 4.65 32.00 -1.90
C LEU A 45 3.60 31.61 -2.94
N ASP A 46 3.64 32.26 -4.12
CA ASP A 46 2.81 31.94 -5.29
C ASP A 46 3.08 30.53 -5.84
N ARG A 47 4.26 29.97 -5.56
CA ARG A 47 4.70 28.67 -6.10
C ARG A 47 4.73 27.56 -5.05
N GLN A 48 4.29 27.82 -3.82
CA GLN A 48 4.38 26.87 -2.70
C GLN A 48 3.73 25.51 -2.98
N ALA A 49 2.64 25.51 -3.74
CA ALA A 49 1.87 24.32 -4.04
C ALA A 49 2.62 23.32 -4.93
N TRP A 50 3.56 23.80 -5.77
CA TRP A 50 4.39 22.94 -6.62
C TRP A 50 5.22 21.93 -5.84
N ALA A 51 5.68 22.25 -4.63
CA ALA A 51 6.45 21.30 -3.81
C ALA A 51 5.61 20.11 -3.32
N THR A 52 4.34 20.33 -3.04
CA THR A 52 3.42 19.25 -2.64
C THR A 52 2.95 18.49 -3.88
N THR A 53 2.57 19.21 -4.92
CA THR A 53 2.03 18.64 -6.16
C THR A 53 3.06 17.78 -6.89
N ALA A 54 4.31 18.25 -7.04
CA ALA A 54 5.38 17.47 -7.68
C ALA A 54 5.67 16.15 -6.95
N TYR A 55 5.65 16.17 -5.61
CA TYR A 55 5.81 14.97 -4.79
C TYR A 55 4.64 13.99 -4.96
N LEU A 56 3.40 14.47 -4.90
CA LEU A 56 2.21 13.63 -5.06
C LEU A 56 2.18 12.99 -6.44
N ILE A 57 2.38 13.78 -7.52
CA ILE A 57 2.41 13.30 -8.91
C ILE A 57 3.39 12.15 -9.06
N THR A 58 4.65 12.37 -8.67
CA THR A 58 5.71 11.36 -8.85
C THR A 58 5.49 10.14 -7.96
N SER A 59 4.98 10.31 -6.75
CA SER A 59 4.63 9.18 -5.87
C SER A 59 3.49 8.32 -6.42
N THR A 60 2.46 8.94 -6.99
CA THR A 60 1.33 8.23 -7.59
C THR A 60 1.76 7.49 -8.85
N ILE A 61 2.56 8.10 -9.72
CA ILE A 61 3.08 7.45 -10.94
C ILE A 61 4.03 6.31 -10.58
N ALA A 62 4.92 6.48 -9.60
CA ALA A 62 5.90 5.47 -9.25
C ALA A 62 5.27 4.22 -8.61
N THR A 63 4.12 4.36 -7.92
CA THR A 63 3.41 3.27 -7.24
C THR A 63 3.17 2.02 -8.10
N PRO A 64 2.51 2.10 -9.28
CA PRO A 64 2.33 0.94 -10.16
C PRO A 64 3.64 0.40 -10.73
N LEU A 65 4.62 1.27 -11.01
CA LEU A 65 5.95 0.84 -11.48
C LEU A 65 6.64 -0.04 -10.44
N TYR A 66 6.63 0.35 -9.16
CA TYR A 66 7.18 -0.47 -8.09
C TYR A 66 6.47 -1.81 -7.95
N GLY A 67 5.15 -1.83 -8.04
CA GLY A 67 4.37 -3.07 -7.98
C GLY A 67 4.92 -4.12 -8.94
N LYS A 68 4.99 -3.75 -10.22
CA LYS A 68 5.45 -4.65 -11.29
C LYS A 68 6.96 -4.93 -11.26
N LEU A 69 7.78 -3.89 -11.11
CA LEU A 69 9.24 -4.05 -11.10
C LEU A 69 9.71 -4.89 -9.90
N SER A 70 9.03 -4.77 -8.77
CA SER A 70 9.34 -5.58 -7.59
C SER A 70 8.94 -7.04 -7.73
N ASP A 71 7.88 -7.35 -8.48
CA ASP A 71 7.49 -8.72 -8.81
C ASP A 71 8.52 -9.39 -9.75
N ILE A 72 9.17 -8.62 -10.65
CA ILE A 72 10.18 -9.14 -11.58
C ILE A 72 11.54 -9.29 -10.91
N TYR A 73 12.04 -8.24 -10.25
CA TYR A 73 13.43 -8.15 -9.80
C TYR A 73 13.62 -8.39 -8.30
N GLY A 74 12.53 -8.52 -7.54
CA GLY A 74 12.49 -8.82 -6.12
C GLY A 74 12.15 -7.62 -5.25
N ARG A 75 11.26 -7.84 -4.28
CA ARG A 75 10.72 -6.77 -3.41
C ARG A 75 11.78 -6.10 -2.54
N ARG A 76 12.73 -6.86 -1.98
CA ARG A 76 13.80 -6.34 -1.12
C ARG A 76 14.61 -5.24 -1.82
N ARG A 77 15.08 -5.51 -3.04
CA ARG A 77 15.95 -4.60 -3.79
C ARG A 77 15.23 -3.30 -4.12
N PHE A 78 13.98 -3.41 -4.56
CA PHE A 78 13.15 -2.24 -4.89
C PHE A 78 12.73 -1.44 -3.65
N PHE A 79 12.54 -2.07 -2.50
CA PHE A 79 12.27 -1.34 -1.25
C PHE A 79 13.50 -0.55 -0.78
N LEU A 80 14.69 -1.16 -0.81
CA LEU A 80 15.94 -0.47 -0.52
C LEU A 80 16.19 0.69 -1.48
N PHE A 81 15.93 0.49 -2.77
CA PHE A 81 16.01 1.55 -3.78
C PHE A 81 15.03 2.71 -3.49
N ALA A 82 13.79 2.41 -3.11
CA ALA A 82 12.79 3.40 -2.73
C ALA A 82 13.24 4.23 -1.50
N ILE A 83 13.77 3.57 -0.46
CA ILE A 83 14.34 4.26 0.71
C ILE A 83 15.52 5.15 0.29
N ALA A 84 16.44 4.64 -0.53
CA ALA A 84 17.61 5.40 -0.97
C ALA A 84 17.22 6.66 -1.76
N ILE A 85 16.33 6.53 -2.74
CA ILE A 85 15.80 7.69 -3.50
C ILE A 85 15.11 8.68 -2.55
N PHE A 86 14.30 8.20 -1.63
CA PHE A 86 13.60 9.06 -0.69
C PHE A 86 14.60 9.86 0.17
N VAL A 87 15.61 9.19 0.75
CA VAL A 87 16.62 9.82 1.61
C VAL A 87 17.46 10.82 0.83
N VAL A 88 17.92 10.46 -0.37
CA VAL A 88 18.68 11.37 -1.24
C VAL A 88 17.83 12.57 -1.67
N GLY A 89 16.58 12.34 -2.06
CA GLY A 89 15.63 13.40 -2.39
C GLY A 89 15.38 14.34 -1.21
N SER A 90 15.21 13.80 0.01
CA SER A 90 15.04 14.59 1.22
C SER A 90 16.28 15.43 1.54
N ALA A 91 17.47 14.84 1.47
CA ALA A 91 18.72 15.58 1.63
C ALA A 91 18.85 16.71 0.58
N ALA A 92 18.47 16.43 -0.68
CA ALA A 92 18.48 17.44 -1.73
C ALA A 92 17.48 18.58 -1.47
N CYS A 93 16.27 18.29 -0.97
CA CYS A 93 15.29 19.31 -0.59
C CYS A 93 15.87 20.31 0.43
N SER A 94 16.69 19.86 1.38
CA SER A 94 17.34 20.75 2.36
C SER A 94 18.35 21.74 1.72
N ALA A 95 18.91 21.39 0.57
CA ALA A 95 19.85 22.21 -0.19
C ALA A 95 19.15 23.14 -1.21
N SER A 96 17.82 23.19 -1.22
CA SER A 96 17.07 24.04 -2.15
C SER A 96 17.28 25.52 -1.86
N THR A 97 17.39 26.29 -2.94
CA THR A 97 17.57 27.76 -2.93
C THR A 97 16.45 28.50 -3.65
N SER A 98 15.49 27.77 -4.24
CA SER A 98 14.29 28.32 -4.85
C SER A 98 13.13 27.33 -4.76
N MET A 99 11.90 27.85 -4.88
CA MET A 99 10.69 27.01 -4.82
C MET A 99 10.62 25.96 -5.95
N TYR A 100 11.13 26.28 -7.15
CA TYR A 100 11.22 25.32 -8.25
C TYR A 100 12.28 24.25 -8.03
N MET A 101 13.43 24.62 -7.46
CA MET A 101 14.47 23.65 -7.09
C MET A 101 13.94 22.69 -6.03
N LEU A 102 13.22 23.22 -5.03
CA LEU A 102 12.52 22.41 -4.04
C LEU A 102 11.49 21.48 -4.69
N ALA A 103 10.63 21.98 -5.59
CA ALA A 103 9.66 21.16 -6.31
C ALA A 103 10.33 20.04 -7.13
N GLY A 104 11.48 20.31 -7.76
CA GLY A 104 12.26 19.32 -8.49
C GLY A 104 12.82 18.22 -7.57
N PHE A 105 13.37 18.58 -6.41
CA PHE A 105 13.83 17.58 -5.44
C PHE A 105 12.69 16.82 -4.77
N ARG A 106 11.54 17.48 -4.56
CA ARG A 106 10.29 16.84 -4.11
C ARG A 106 9.77 15.83 -5.12
N ALA A 107 9.90 16.11 -6.42
CA ALA A 107 9.61 15.12 -7.46
C ALA A 107 10.53 13.88 -7.34
N VAL A 108 11.84 14.07 -7.12
CA VAL A 108 12.76 12.94 -6.89
C VAL A 108 12.38 12.18 -5.62
N GLN A 109 12.10 12.88 -4.52
CA GLN A 109 11.70 12.29 -3.25
C GLN A 109 10.38 11.50 -3.38
N GLY A 110 9.43 12.01 -4.16
CA GLY A 110 8.13 11.37 -4.43
C GLY A 110 8.28 10.03 -5.15
N ILE A 111 9.27 9.89 -6.04
CA ILE A 111 9.63 8.58 -6.64
C ILE A 111 10.00 7.58 -5.55
N GLY A 112 10.69 7.99 -4.48
CA GLY A 112 10.94 7.10 -3.34
C GLY A 112 9.65 6.76 -2.59
N ALA A 113 8.84 7.78 -2.29
CA ALA A 113 7.63 7.67 -1.48
C ALA A 113 6.58 6.70 -2.06
N GLY A 114 6.40 6.69 -3.40
CA GLY A 114 5.47 5.77 -4.06
C GLY A 114 5.81 4.29 -3.85
N GLY A 115 7.11 3.98 -3.69
CA GLY A 115 7.59 2.63 -3.39
C GLY A 115 7.40 2.26 -1.92
N LEU A 116 7.62 3.21 -1.00
CA LEU A 116 7.59 2.95 0.44
C LEU A 116 6.23 2.42 0.92
N PHE A 117 5.12 2.97 0.44
CA PHE A 117 3.79 2.47 0.81
C PHE A 117 3.42 1.17 0.08
N SER A 118 3.61 1.13 -1.24
CA SER A 118 3.13 0.03 -2.08
C SER A 118 3.89 -1.26 -1.81
N LEU A 119 5.21 -1.19 -1.72
CA LEU A 119 6.06 -2.35 -1.47
C LEU A 119 5.98 -2.84 -0.03
N ALA A 120 5.80 -1.96 0.97
CA ALA A 120 5.62 -2.40 2.35
C ALA A 120 4.38 -3.29 2.50
N LEU A 121 3.26 -2.90 1.88
CA LEU A 121 2.04 -3.72 1.85
C LEU A 121 2.26 -5.04 1.08
N ALA A 122 3.00 -5.00 -0.02
CA ALA A 122 3.26 -6.19 -0.84
C ALA A 122 4.22 -7.18 -0.14
N ILE A 123 5.28 -6.70 0.50
CA ILE A 123 6.24 -7.52 1.26
C ILE A 123 5.55 -8.22 2.42
N ILE A 124 4.58 -7.56 3.08
CA ILE A 124 3.77 -8.21 4.11
C ILE A 124 2.88 -9.30 3.54
N GLY A 125 2.34 -9.08 2.34
CA GLY A 125 1.68 -10.13 1.60
C GLY A 125 2.54 -11.39 1.49
N ASP A 126 3.84 -11.23 1.23
CA ASP A 126 4.75 -12.35 1.02
C ASP A 126 5.20 -13.03 2.33
N ILE A 127 5.50 -12.24 3.39
CA ILE A 127 6.10 -12.78 4.62
C ILE A 127 5.09 -13.14 5.71
N VAL A 128 3.85 -12.63 5.61
CA VAL A 128 2.81 -12.83 6.64
C VAL A 128 1.67 -13.69 6.10
N PRO A 129 1.32 -14.79 6.80
CA PRO A 129 0.15 -15.60 6.46
C PRO A 129 -1.12 -14.74 6.41
N PRO A 130 -2.06 -14.97 5.47
CA PRO A 130 -3.28 -14.15 5.31
C PRO A 130 -4.05 -13.89 6.60
N ARG A 131 -4.06 -14.86 7.52
CA ARG A 131 -4.75 -14.80 8.83
C ARG A 131 -4.16 -13.79 9.80
N GLU A 132 -2.85 -13.55 9.73
CA GLU A 132 -2.17 -12.61 10.62
C GLU A 132 -2.02 -11.23 9.99
N ARG A 133 -2.20 -11.10 8.67
CA ARG A 133 -2.07 -9.81 7.96
C ARG A 133 -2.94 -8.71 8.61
N ALA A 134 -4.15 -9.04 9.04
CA ALA A 134 -5.04 -8.10 9.72
C ALA A 134 -4.45 -7.54 11.03
N ARG A 135 -3.71 -8.36 11.80
CA ARG A 135 -3.01 -7.93 13.02
C ARG A 135 -1.89 -6.95 12.68
N TYR A 136 -1.09 -7.27 11.67
CA TYR A 136 0.06 -6.45 11.32
C TYR A 136 -0.31 -5.16 10.58
N GLN A 137 -1.46 -5.13 9.89
CA GLN A 137 -2.00 -3.90 9.32
C GLN A 137 -2.41 -2.86 10.37
N GLY A 138 -2.72 -3.29 11.59
CA GLY A 138 -2.89 -2.38 12.73
C GLY A 138 -1.65 -1.51 12.97
N PHE A 139 -0.44 -2.04 12.74
CA PHE A 139 0.80 -1.26 12.87
C PHE A 139 0.97 -0.22 11.75
N PHE A 140 0.49 -0.48 10.54
CA PHE A 140 0.50 0.50 9.44
C PHE A 140 -0.33 1.71 9.80
N LEU A 141 -1.52 1.45 10.34
CA LEU A 141 -2.44 2.49 10.75
C LEU A 141 -1.92 3.25 11.99
N ALA A 142 -1.23 2.57 12.90
CA ALA A 142 -0.51 3.22 14.00
C ALA A 142 0.59 4.16 13.48
N VAL A 143 1.33 3.75 12.44
CA VAL A 143 2.31 4.62 11.75
C VAL A 143 1.64 5.86 11.14
N PHE A 144 0.50 5.70 10.46
CA PHE A 144 -0.29 6.82 9.92
C PHE A 144 -0.82 7.76 11.02
N GLY A 145 -1.36 7.21 12.12
CA GLY A 145 -1.84 8.01 13.25
C GLY A 145 -0.72 8.73 14.00
N THR A 146 0.43 8.09 14.16
CA THR A 146 1.57 8.69 14.84
C THR A 146 2.17 9.80 13.97
N SER A 147 2.31 9.58 12.66
CA SER A 147 2.84 10.58 11.73
C SER A 147 1.90 11.77 11.52
N SER A 148 0.58 11.59 11.63
CA SER A 148 -0.38 12.70 11.53
C SER A 148 -0.33 13.66 12.72
N VAL A 149 0.07 13.17 13.90
CA VAL A 149 0.29 14.01 15.10
C VAL A 149 1.72 14.54 15.15
N LEU A 150 2.71 13.67 14.98
CA LEU A 150 4.13 14.07 15.04
C LEU A 150 4.51 15.04 13.93
N GLY A 151 3.90 14.92 12.75
CA GLY A 151 4.23 15.77 11.61
C GLY A 151 4.03 17.26 11.90
N PRO A 152 2.82 17.70 12.24
CA PRO A 152 2.56 19.09 12.61
C PRO A 152 3.38 19.59 13.81
N VAL A 153 3.62 18.73 14.81
CA VAL A 153 4.38 19.07 16.02
C VAL A 153 5.84 19.35 15.66
N VAL A 154 6.47 18.40 14.97
CA VAL A 154 7.89 18.48 14.61
C VAL A 154 8.10 19.52 13.51
N GLY A 155 7.21 19.57 12.51
CA GLY A 155 7.26 20.55 11.43
C GLY A 155 7.14 21.98 11.90
N GLY A 156 6.12 22.29 12.72
CA GLY A 156 5.98 23.63 13.29
C GLY A 156 7.20 24.04 14.12
N TRP A 157 7.67 23.15 15.01
CA TRP A 157 8.85 23.44 15.84
C TRP A 157 10.13 23.66 15.02
N LEU A 158 10.36 22.85 13.98
CA LEU A 158 11.51 23.00 13.09
C LEU A 158 11.40 24.27 12.24
N ALA A 159 10.21 24.60 11.75
CA ALA A 159 9.97 25.81 10.97
C ALA A 159 10.17 27.09 11.79
N ASP A 160 9.75 27.10 13.06
CA ASP A 160 9.89 28.26 13.96
C ASP A 160 11.31 28.45 14.53
N THR A 161 12.19 27.47 14.36
CA THR A 161 13.57 27.53 14.90
C THR A 161 14.49 28.29 13.92
N ASP A 162 15.12 29.37 14.37
CA ASP A 162 15.99 30.19 13.52
C ASP A 162 17.19 29.40 12.95
N SER A 163 17.92 28.69 13.82
CA SER A 163 19.00 27.79 13.40
C SER A 163 19.12 26.60 14.34
N LEU A 164 19.34 25.42 13.75
CA LEU A 164 19.58 24.18 14.47
C LEU A 164 20.85 23.54 13.93
N LEU A 165 21.83 23.31 14.80
CA LEU A 165 23.15 22.74 14.45
C LEU A 165 23.84 23.46 13.27
N GLY A 166 23.69 24.79 13.19
CA GLY A 166 24.32 25.61 12.14
C GLY A 166 23.60 25.61 10.78
N VAL A 167 22.42 24.97 10.69
CA VAL A 167 21.56 24.95 9.50
C VAL A 167 20.26 25.68 9.82
N THR A 168 19.67 26.40 8.85
CA THR A 168 18.34 27.01 8.99
C THR A 168 17.31 25.99 9.46
N GLY A 169 16.47 26.33 10.45
CA GLY A 169 15.58 25.35 11.09
C GLY A 169 14.65 24.64 10.11
N TRP A 170 14.06 25.33 9.14
CA TRP A 170 13.15 24.69 8.18
C TRP A 170 13.84 23.61 7.33
N ARG A 171 15.16 23.67 7.10
CA ARG A 171 15.88 22.64 6.32
C ARG A 171 15.87 21.28 7.02
N TRP A 172 15.73 21.29 8.35
CA TRP A 172 15.60 20.07 9.15
C TRP A 172 14.28 19.32 8.94
N VAL A 173 13.25 19.97 8.39
CA VAL A 173 12.01 19.32 7.94
C VAL A 173 12.33 18.16 7.00
N PHE A 174 13.37 18.31 6.17
CA PHE A 174 13.82 17.26 5.28
C PHE A 174 14.96 16.43 5.88
N LEU A 175 15.90 17.07 6.59
CA LEU A 175 17.06 16.34 7.15
C LEU A 175 16.66 15.32 8.23
N ILE A 176 15.55 15.51 8.94
CA ILE A 176 15.06 14.53 9.94
C ILE A 176 14.77 13.16 9.31
N ASN A 177 14.42 13.13 8.03
CA ASN A 177 14.17 11.90 7.30
C ASN A 177 15.47 11.12 7.01
N VAL A 178 16.61 11.79 6.92
CA VAL A 178 17.88 11.15 6.56
C VAL A 178 18.31 10.09 7.59
N PRO A 179 18.43 10.38 8.91
CA PRO A 179 18.83 9.37 9.88
C PRO A 179 17.80 8.25 10.03
N ILE A 180 16.50 8.58 9.99
CA ILE A 180 15.42 7.59 10.08
C ILE A 180 15.45 6.65 8.86
N GLY A 181 15.63 7.21 7.66
CA GLY A 181 15.72 6.45 6.42
C GLY A 181 16.98 5.58 6.35
N ILE A 182 18.13 6.05 6.86
CA ILE A 182 19.34 5.23 6.99
C ILE A 182 19.09 4.04 7.94
N ALA A 183 18.47 4.28 9.09
CA ALA A 183 18.12 3.21 10.03
C ALA A 183 17.15 2.18 9.41
N ALA A 184 16.13 2.66 8.69
CA ALA A 184 15.20 1.81 7.95
C ALA A 184 15.93 1.00 6.85
N PHE A 185 16.83 1.64 6.10
CA PHE A 185 17.64 1.01 5.06
C PHE A 185 18.49 -0.12 5.63
N ILE A 186 19.22 0.14 6.72
CA ILE A 186 20.04 -0.87 7.40
C ILE A 186 19.16 -2.01 7.94
N GLY A 187 18.03 -1.69 8.56
CA GLY A 187 17.09 -2.69 9.08
C GLY A 187 16.59 -3.64 8.00
N VAL A 188 16.15 -3.11 6.86
CA VAL A 188 15.71 -3.91 5.71
C VAL A 188 16.88 -4.68 5.11
N TRP A 189 18.03 -4.03 4.95
CA TRP A 189 19.21 -4.64 4.35
C TRP A 189 19.69 -5.84 5.16
N VAL A 190 19.67 -5.79 6.50
CA VAL A 190 20.10 -6.90 7.35
C VAL A 190 19.02 -7.98 7.53
N ARG A 191 17.74 -7.62 7.59
CA ARG A 191 16.69 -8.55 8.04
C ARG A 191 15.82 -9.13 6.92
N LEU A 192 15.62 -8.41 5.82
CA LEU A 192 14.71 -8.85 4.77
C LEU A 192 15.43 -9.78 3.78
N HIS A 193 15.45 -11.08 4.08
CA HIS A 193 15.96 -12.13 3.19
C HIS A 193 14.80 -12.98 2.66
N THR A 194 14.13 -12.49 1.62
CA THR A 194 13.00 -13.21 1.00
C THR A 194 13.49 -13.98 -0.23
N PRO A 195 13.22 -15.31 -0.33
CA PRO A 195 13.49 -16.07 -1.55
C PRO A 195 12.71 -15.45 -2.71
N HIS A 196 13.40 -15.09 -3.79
CA HIS A 196 12.78 -14.48 -4.97
C HIS A 196 12.79 -15.46 -6.13
N THR A 197 11.61 -15.96 -6.51
CA THR A 197 11.43 -16.63 -7.80
C THR A 197 11.16 -15.55 -8.85
N ARG A 198 12.14 -15.32 -9.73
CA ARG A 198 12.00 -14.35 -10.81
C ARG A 198 10.85 -14.75 -11.71
N VAL A 199 9.87 -13.87 -11.85
CA VAL A 199 8.85 -13.98 -12.89
C VAL A 199 9.42 -13.33 -14.16
N ASP A 200 9.57 -14.10 -15.23
CA ASP A 200 10.00 -13.57 -16.53
C ASP A 200 8.88 -12.71 -17.13
N HIS A 201 8.95 -11.41 -16.93
CA HIS A 201 8.11 -10.39 -17.56
C HIS A 201 8.98 -9.22 -18.02
N ARG A 202 8.63 -8.60 -19.16
CA ARG A 202 9.31 -7.40 -19.65
C ARG A 202 8.71 -6.15 -19.02
N VAL A 203 9.54 -5.12 -18.92
CA VAL A 203 9.15 -3.80 -18.39
C VAL A 203 8.38 -3.04 -19.46
N ASP A 204 7.21 -2.52 -19.09
CA ASP A 204 6.39 -1.70 -19.98
C ASP A 204 6.78 -0.22 -19.88
N TYR A 205 7.85 0.13 -20.60
CA TYR A 205 8.32 1.52 -20.68
C TYR A 205 7.31 2.43 -21.36
N TRP A 206 6.56 1.93 -22.35
CA TRP A 206 5.57 2.71 -23.06
C TRP A 206 4.35 3.01 -22.20
N GLY A 207 3.85 2.03 -21.44
CA GLY A 207 2.80 2.24 -20.43
C GLY A 207 3.24 3.27 -19.39
N ALA A 208 4.47 3.20 -18.89
CA ALA A 208 4.99 4.19 -17.94
C ALA A 208 5.08 5.61 -18.53
N VAL A 209 5.63 5.78 -19.74
CA VAL A 209 5.74 7.08 -20.40
C VAL A 209 4.37 7.67 -20.73
N THR A 210 3.47 6.87 -21.29
CA THR A 210 2.12 7.32 -21.64
C THR A 210 1.29 7.66 -20.41
N LEU A 211 1.49 6.96 -19.29
CA LEU A 211 0.90 7.29 -18.00
C LEU A 211 1.35 8.67 -17.50
N VAL A 212 2.65 8.99 -17.61
CA VAL A 212 3.20 10.31 -17.26
C VAL A 212 2.56 11.40 -18.13
N VAL A 213 2.50 11.17 -19.45
CA VAL A 213 1.92 12.12 -20.41
C VAL A 213 0.41 12.31 -20.17
N ALA A 214 -0.30 11.28 -19.71
CA ALA A 214 -1.71 11.37 -19.36
C ALA A 214 -1.95 12.19 -18.09
N LEU A 215 -1.16 11.95 -17.04
CA LEU A 215 -1.42 12.48 -15.70
C LEU A 215 -0.82 13.86 -15.45
N VAL A 216 0.44 14.09 -15.85
CA VAL A 216 1.16 15.33 -15.52
C VAL A 216 0.40 16.56 -16.05
N PRO A 217 -0.01 16.66 -17.32
CA PRO A 217 -0.71 17.84 -17.81
C PRO A 217 -2.03 18.11 -17.09
N LEU A 218 -2.81 17.06 -16.77
CA LEU A 218 -4.07 17.21 -16.04
C LEU A 218 -3.83 17.75 -14.62
N LEU A 219 -2.75 17.31 -13.97
CA LEU A 219 -2.35 17.78 -12.65
C LEU A 219 -1.82 19.22 -12.70
N VAL A 220 -1.12 19.61 -13.78
CA VAL A 220 -0.71 21.00 -14.01
C VAL A 220 -1.94 21.91 -14.13
N VAL A 221 -2.99 21.48 -14.83
CA VAL A 221 -4.24 22.26 -14.90
C VAL A 221 -4.97 22.28 -13.58
N ALA A 222 -4.97 21.18 -12.82
CA ALA A 222 -5.57 21.15 -11.49
C ALA A 222 -4.92 22.18 -10.55
N GLU A 223 -3.61 22.40 -10.70
CA GLU A 223 -2.84 23.37 -9.93
C GLU A 223 -3.01 24.81 -10.46
N GLN A 224 -2.66 25.03 -11.73
CA GLN A 224 -2.58 26.37 -12.33
C GLN A 224 -3.88 26.85 -12.95
N GLY A 225 -4.92 26.01 -13.05
CA GLY A 225 -6.17 26.33 -13.72
C GLY A 225 -6.91 27.52 -13.11
N ARG A 226 -6.69 27.79 -11.81
CA ARG A 226 -7.22 28.99 -11.13
C ARG A 226 -6.53 30.28 -11.58
N GLU A 227 -5.23 30.22 -11.90
CA GLU A 227 -4.45 31.38 -12.34
C GLU A 227 -4.58 31.60 -13.85
N TRP A 228 -4.46 30.54 -14.63
CA TRP A 228 -4.56 30.60 -16.09
C TRP A 228 -6.01 30.80 -16.55
N GLY A 229 -6.97 30.33 -15.76
CA GLY A 229 -8.35 30.15 -16.19
C GLY A 229 -8.53 28.77 -16.84
N TRP A 230 -9.60 28.08 -16.47
CA TRP A 230 -9.89 26.70 -16.87
C TRP A 230 -10.08 26.52 -18.39
N THR A 231 -10.35 27.59 -19.13
CA THR A 231 -10.56 27.60 -20.60
C THR A 231 -9.44 28.29 -21.37
N SER A 232 -8.33 28.61 -20.71
CA SER A 232 -7.14 29.21 -21.35
C SER A 232 -6.52 28.29 -22.40
N ALA A 233 -5.71 28.86 -23.30
CA ALA A 233 -5.01 28.09 -24.32
C ALA A 233 -4.06 27.06 -23.68
N GLU A 234 -3.43 27.42 -22.57
CA GLU A 234 -2.55 26.57 -21.76
C GLU A 234 -3.32 25.40 -21.13
N ALA A 235 -4.49 25.66 -20.54
CA ALA A 235 -5.34 24.61 -19.97
C ALA A 235 -5.87 23.67 -21.06
N LEU A 236 -6.34 24.21 -22.20
CA LEU A 236 -6.80 23.42 -23.34
C LEU A 236 -5.69 22.58 -23.95
N ALA A 237 -4.47 23.11 -24.07
CA ALA A 237 -3.30 22.37 -24.51
C ALA A 237 -3.00 21.20 -23.55
N CYS A 238 -3.03 21.44 -22.24
CA CYS A 238 -2.82 20.39 -21.25
C CYS A 238 -3.94 19.32 -21.29
N TYR A 239 -5.20 19.70 -21.47
CA TYR A 239 -6.29 18.75 -21.66
C TYR A 239 -6.11 17.93 -22.93
N ALA A 240 -5.68 18.54 -24.03
CA ALA A 240 -5.41 17.84 -25.28
C ALA A 240 -4.24 16.86 -25.14
N VAL A 241 -3.13 17.27 -24.49
CA VAL A 241 -1.98 16.38 -24.23
C VAL A 241 -2.36 15.27 -23.26
N GLY A 242 -3.13 15.56 -22.20
CA GLY A 242 -3.63 14.56 -21.27
C GLY A 242 -4.57 13.55 -21.93
N ALA A 243 -5.50 14.01 -22.78
CA ALA A 243 -6.39 13.16 -23.56
C ALA A 243 -5.61 12.29 -24.55
N PHE A 244 -4.61 12.87 -25.23
CA PHE A 244 -3.69 12.11 -26.09
C PHE A 244 -2.89 11.09 -25.29
N GLY A 245 -2.36 11.46 -24.13
CA GLY A 245 -1.64 10.56 -23.23
C GLY A 245 -2.51 9.40 -22.76
N LEU A 246 -3.78 9.65 -22.43
CA LEU A 246 -4.74 8.62 -22.04
C LEU A 246 -5.05 7.67 -23.21
N LEU A 247 -5.27 8.20 -24.42
CA LEU A 247 -5.45 7.37 -25.62
C LEU A 247 -4.21 6.54 -25.91
N ALA A 248 -3.02 7.15 -25.83
CA ALA A 248 -1.74 6.48 -26.02
C ALA A 248 -1.51 5.41 -24.94
N LEU A 249 -1.93 5.65 -23.69
CA LEU A 249 -1.89 4.68 -22.60
C LEU A 249 -2.79 3.48 -22.92
N ILE A 250 -4.03 3.72 -23.32
CA ILE A 250 -4.95 2.62 -23.70
C ILE A 250 -4.37 1.79 -24.85
N LEU A 251 -3.75 2.43 -25.85
CA LEU A 251 -3.12 1.74 -26.99
C LEU A 251 -1.85 0.98 -26.57
N ALA A 252 -0.99 1.59 -25.74
CA ALA A 252 0.23 0.99 -25.23
C ALA A 252 -0.08 -0.23 -24.37
N GLU A 253 -1.03 -0.11 -23.43
CA GLU A 253 -1.46 -1.19 -22.55
C GLU A 253 -2.11 -2.35 -23.33
N ARG A 254 -2.93 -2.03 -24.36
CA ARG A 254 -3.49 -3.05 -25.26
C ARG A 254 -2.41 -3.78 -26.05
N ARG A 255 -1.34 -3.09 -26.45
CA ARG A 255 -0.21 -3.68 -27.18
C ARG A 255 0.72 -4.48 -26.28
N ALA A 256 0.92 -4.05 -25.03
CA ALA A 256 1.73 -4.73 -24.03
C ALA A 256 1.07 -6.03 -23.53
N GLY A 257 -0.26 -6.12 -23.57
CA GLY A 257 -0.99 -7.37 -23.36
C GLY A 257 -0.81 -7.94 -21.95
N PHE A 258 -0.06 -9.04 -21.81
CA PHE A 258 0.25 -9.60 -20.48
C PHE A 258 1.25 -8.73 -19.72
N GLU A 259 2.12 -8.05 -20.45
CA GLU A 259 3.15 -7.16 -19.94
C GLU A 259 2.62 -5.74 -19.75
N ALA A 260 1.30 -5.51 -19.64
CA ALA A 260 0.70 -4.22 -19.32
C ALA A 260 1.11 -3.71 -17.92
N LEU A 261 1.29 -2.40 -17.72
CA LEU A 261 1.47 -1.81 -16.37
C LEU A 261 0.12 -1.79 -15.62
N ILE A 262 -0.95 -1.44 -16.33
CA ILE A 262 -2.33 -1.51 -15.86
C ILE A 262 -3.11 -2.46 -16.79
N PRO A 263 -3.17 -3.77 -16.46
CA PRO A 263 -3.82 -4.76 -17.31
C PRO A 263 -5.28 -4.41 -17.54
N MET A 264 -5.65 -4.04 -18.77
CA MET A 264 -7.04 -3.71 -19.12
C MET A 264 -8.02 -4.87 -18.85
N ARG A 265 -7.50 -6.11 -18.79
CA ARG A 265 -8.24 -7.31 -18.36
C ARG A 265 -8.81 -7.22 -16.93
N LEU A 266 -8.19 -6.44 -16.04
CA LEU A 266 -8.72 -6.18 -14.70
C LEU A 266 -10.09 -5.49 -14.78
N PHE A 267 -10.27 -4.58 -15.74
CA PHE A 267 -11.54 -3.87 -15.94
C PHE A 267 -12.57 -4.72 -16.69
N SER A 268 -12.12 -5.67 -17.51
CA SER A 268 -13.01 -6.63 -18.17
C SER A 268 -13.64 -7.63 -17.20
N ASN A 269 -13.00 -7.91 -16.07
CA ASN A 269 -13.56 -8.75 -15.00
C ASN A 269 -14.27 -7.86 -13.96
N PRO A 270 -15.60 -7.88 -13.85
CA PRO A 270 -16.33 -7.06 -12.86
C PRO A 270 -15.89 -7.29 -11.42
N ALA A 271 -15.35 -8.47 -11.09
CA ALA A 271 -14.83 -8.78 -9.76
C ALA A 271 -13.56 -7.99 -9.40
N ALA A 272 -12.81 -7.50 -10.39
CA ALA A 272 -11.67 -6.60 -10.19
C ALA A 272 -12.03 -5.15 -10.54
N GLY A 273 -12.73 -4.92 -11.66
CA GLY A 273 -13.07 -3.59 -12.15
C GLY A 273 -13.98 -2.79 -11.22
N VAL A 274 -15.03 -3.40 -10.65
CA VAL A 274 -15.96 -2.67 -9.76
C VAL A 274 -15.27 -2.24 -8.45
N PRO A 275 -14.53 -3.11 -7.73
CA PRO A 275 -13.75 -2.67 -6.57
C PRO A 275 -12.70 -1.59 -6.87
N LEU A 276 -12.04 -1.64 -8.05
CA LEU A 276 -11.13 -0.58 -8.48
C LEU A 276 -11.86 0.76 -8.63
N LEU A 277 -13.03 0.76 -9.29
CA LEU A 277 -13.86 1.95 -9.46
C LEU A 277 -14.35 2.50 -8.11
N VAL A 278 -14.84 1.63 -7.22
CA VAL A 278 -15.20 2.00 -5.84
C VAL A 278 -13.98 2.60 -5.12
N GLY A 279 -12.79 2.02 -5.32
CA GLY A 279 -11.54 2.53 -4.78
C GLY A 279 -11.23 3.97 -5.21
N VAL A 280 -11.51 4.35 -6.46
CA VAL A 280 -11.39 5.74 -6.95
C VAL A 280 -12.30 6.67 -6.14
N PHE A 281 -13.58 6.35 -6.00
CA PHE A 281 -14.51 7.23 -5.29
C PHE A 281 -14.29 7.27 -3.77
N VAL A 282 -13.91 6.14 -3.16
CA VAL A 282 -13.45 6.10 -1.76
C VAL A 282 -12.23 7.00 -1.59
N GLY A 283 -11.26 6.93 -2.52
CA GLY A 283 -10.11 7.83 -2.55
C GLY A 283 -10.52 9.30 -2.62
N PHE A 284 -11.44 9.62 -3.53
CA PHE A 284 -12.00 10.96 -3.73
C PHE A 284 -12.59 11.55 -2.45
N GLY A 285 -13.45 10.79 -1.77
CA GLY A 285 -14.01 11.20 -0.48
C GLY A 285 -12.97 11.26 0.64
N MET A 286 -12.02 10.33 0.66
CA MET A 286 -10.98 10.23 1.69
C MET A 286 -10.09 11.47 1.73
N PHE A 287 -9.31 11.74 0.68
CA PHE A 287 -8.34 12.85 0.70
C PHE A 287 -9.00 14.22 0.51
N GLY A 288 -10.15 14.27 -0.15
CA GLY A 288 -10.94 15.48 -0.25
C GLY A 288 -11.44 15.94 1.13
N ALA A 289 -12.23 15.11 1.82
CA ALA A 289 -12.84 15.49 3.09
C ALA A 289 -11.83 15.61 4.23
N MET A 290 -10.80 14.74 4.27
CA MET A 290 -9.78 14.76 5.32
C MET A 290 -8.93 16.02 5.32
N MET A 291 -8.74 16.70 4.17
CA MET A 291 -7.96 17.94 4.11
C MET A 291 -8.72 19.16 4.67
N THR A 292 -10.06 19.15 4.59
CA THR A 292 -10.91 20.25 5.07
C THR A 292 -11.05 20.30 6.60
N ILE A 293 -11.05 19.15 7.30
CA ILE A 293 -11.29 19.12 8.75
C ILE A 293 -10.16 19.81 9.54
N PRO A 294 -8.86 19.53 9.29
CA PRO A 294 -7.77 20.24 9.98
C PRO A 294 -7.81 21.75 9.71
N LEU A 295 -8.16 22.13 8.48
CA LEU A 295 -8.27 23.52 8.08
C LEU A 295 -9.41 24.23 8.86
N TRP A 296 -10.54 23.56 9.03
CA TRP A 296 -11.64 24.04 9.85
C TRP A 296 -11.22 24.21 11.32
N LEU A 297 -10.57 23.21 11.92
CA LEU A 297 -10.11 23.28 13.32
C LEU A 297 -9.15 24.45 13.55
N GLN A 298 -8.24 24.70 12.60
CA GLN A 298 -7.27 25.78 12.71
C GLN A 298 -7.89 27.16 12.48
N ILE A 299 -8.75 27.33 11.46
CA ILE A 299 -9.28 28.64 11.08
C ILE A 299 -10.52 29.04 11.90
N VAL A 300 -11.43 28.09 12.17
CA VAL A 300 -12.70 28.36 12.87
C VAL A 300 -12.53 28.28 14.39
N HIS A 301 -11.86 27.23 14.88
CA HIS A 301 -11.61 27.04 16.31
C HIS A 301 -10.32 27.70 16.82
N GLY A 302 -9.43 28.14 15.93
CA GLY A 302 -8.16 28.74 16.32
C GLY A 302 -7.17 27.74 16.93
N TYR A 303 -7.34 26.44 16.65
CA TYR A 303 -6.44 25.41 17.18
C TYR A 303 -5.05 25.57 16.57
N SER A 304 -4.03 25.34 17.40
CA SER A 304 -2.67 25.15 16.90
C SER A 304 -2.59 23.89 16.01
N ALA A 305 -1.55 23.80 15.19
CA ALA A 305 -1.29 22.63 14.35
C ALA A 305 -1.23 21.32 15.19
N ILE A 306 -0.68 21.40 16.40
CA ILE A 306 -0.62 20.29 17.38
C ILE A 306 -2.02 19.89 17.84
N GLN A 307 -2.82 20.85 18.30
CA GLN A 307 -4.18 20.58 18.76
C GLN A 307 -5.04 20.02 17.63
N SER A 308 -4.92 20.57 16.41
CA SER A 308 -5.60 20.04 15.23
C SER A 308 -5.19 18.61 14.93
N GLY A 309 -3.90 18.27 14.99
CA GLY A 309 -3.40 16.91 14.78
C GLY A 309 -3.92 15.93 15.84
N VAL A 310 -3.88 16.31 17.11
CA VAL A 310 -4.42 15.48 18.21
C VAL A 310 -5.94 15.31 18.08
N SER A 311 -6.67 16.32 17.62
CA SER A 311 -8.10 16.22 17.34
C SER A 311 -8.43 15.29 16.15
N MET A 312 -7.44 14.85 15.35
CA MET A 312 -7.61 13.82 14.31
C MET A 312 -7.54 12.39 14.82
N LEU A 313 -7.23 12.18 16.11
CA LEU A 313 -7.16 10.85 16.70
C LEU A 313 -8.47 10.05 16.60
N PRO A 314 -9.68 10.62 16.82
CA PRO A 314 -10.93 9.87 16.66
C PRO A 314 -11.13 9.32 15.24
N LEU A 315 -10.79 10.11 14.22
CA LEU A 315 -10.81 9.67 12.82
C LEU A 315 -9.89 8.47 12.63
N THR A 316 -8.64 8.61 13.04
CA THR A 316 -7.62 7.54 12.90
C THR A 316 -8.02 6.29 13.67
N ALA A 317 -8.53 6.44 14.89
CA ALA A 317 -9.02 5.35 15.72
C ALA A 317 -10.20 4.61 15.06
N GLY A 318 -11.11 5.34 14.43
CA GLY A 318 -12.19 4.76 13.63
C GLY A 318 -11.66 3.91 12.47
N ILE A 319 -10.70 4.44 11.70
CA ILE A 319 -10.06 3.69 10.59
C ILE A 319 -9.40 2.42 11.15
N MET A 320 -8.64 2.54 12.23
CA MET A 320 -7.96 1.42 12.90
C MET A 320 -8.93 0.33 13.33
N LEU A 321 -9.95 0.71 14.10
CA LEU A 321 -10.90 -0.24 14.66
C LEU A 321 -11.64 -0.99 13.55
N ALA A 322 -12.13 -0.26 12.54
CA ALA A 322 -12.82 -0.88 11.42
C ALA A 322 -11.92 -1.76 10.55
N SER A 323 -10.69 -1.33 10.23
CA SER A 323 -9.76 -2.16 9.44
C SER A 323 -9.36 -3.45 10.16
N ILE A 324 -9.10 -3.39 11.47
CA ILE A 324 -8.75 -4.57 12.26
C ILE A 324 -9.95 -5.52 12.36
N VAL A 325 -11.11 -4.99 12.75
CA VAL A 325 -12.34 -5.78 12.95
C VAL A 325 -12.78 -6.42 11.63
N SER A 326 -12.82 -5.66 10.53
CA SER A 326 -13.16 -6.19 9.21
C SER A 326 -12.14 -7.24 8.76
N GLY A 327 -10.83 -7.00 8.89
CA GLY A 327 -9.81 -7.99 8.52
C GLY A 327 -9.95 -9.32 9.29
N GLN A 328 -10.21 -9.26 10.60
CA GLN A 328 -10.42 -10.44 11.44
C GLN A 328 -11.73 -11.17 11.08
N LEU A 329 -12.82 -10.44 10.93
CA LEU A 329 -14.12 -11.01 10.57
C LEU A 329 -14.09 -11.63 9.17
N ILE A 330 -13.46 -10.98 8.19
CA ILE A 330 -13.27 -11.53 6.84
C ILE A 330 -12.50 -12.85 6.90
N SER A 331 -11.42 -12.90 7.69
CA SER A 331 -10.62 -14.11 7.87
C SER A 331 -11.38 -15.27 8.53
N ARG A 332 -12.38 -14.95 9.37
CA ARG A 332 -13.23 -15.94 10.05
C ARG A 332 -14.45 -16.36 9.22
N LEU A 333 -15.12 -15.40 8.59
CA LEU A 333 -16.38 -15.58 7.89
C LEU A 333 -16.22 -15.96 6.42
N GLY A 334 -15.03 -15.73 5.83
CA GLY A 334 -14.77 -16.01 4.42
C GLY A 334 -15.41 -15.01 3.43
N ARG A 335 -16.11 -13.99 3.94
CA ARG A 335 -16.91 -13.03 3.16
C ARG A 335 -16.39 -11.61 3.33
N TYR A 336 -16.08 -10.93 2.22
CA TYR A 336 -15.57 -9.55 2.25
C TYR A 336 -16.59 -8.49 1.81
N LYS A 337 -17.62 -8.85 1.02
CA LYS A 337 -18.52 -7.88 0.36
C LYS A 337 -19.27 -6.95 1.33
N VAL A 338 -19.67 -7.46 2.49
CA VAL A 338 -20.45 -6.71 3.48
C VAL A 338 -19.68 -5.50 4.02
N PHE A 339 -18.35 -5.61 4.15
CA PHE A 339 -17.52 -4.58 4.76
C PHE A 339 -17.43 -3.30 3.93
N PRO A 340 -17.09 -3.32 2.61
CA PRO A 340 -17.17 -2.12 1.78
C PRO A 340 -18.55 -1.46 1.75
N ILE A 341 -19.64 -2.24 1.80
CA ILE A 341 -21.01 -1.69 1.79
C ILE A 341 -21.26 -0.90 3.08
N ILE A 342 -20.99 -1.49 4.24
CA ILE A 342 -21.07 -0.80 5.53
C ILE A 342 -20.09 0.37 5.55
N GLY A 343 -18.89 0.18 5.03
CA GLY A 343 -17.83 1.18 5.00
C GLY A 343 -18.23 2.44 4.25
N THR A 344 -18.69 2.29 3.01
CA THR A 344 -19.14 3.42 2.19
C THR A 344 -20.38 4.09 2.76
N ALA A 345 -21.32 3.34 3.37
CA ALA A 345 -22.48 3.92 4.04
C ALA A 345 -22.07 4.76 5.28
N LEU A 346 -21.15 4.25 6.10
CA LEU A 346 -20.61 4.98 7.25
C LEU A 346 -19.76 6.19 6.83
N MET A 347 -19.01 6.12 5.72
CA MET A 347 -18.32 7.28 5.16
C MET A 347 -19.31 8.36 4.74
N THR A 348 -20.37 8.00 4.02
CA THR A 348 -21.43 8.95 3.63
C THR A 348 -22.10 9.58 4.84
N LEU A 349 -22.45 8.77 5.85
CA LEU A 349 -23.02 9.25 7.10
C LEU A 349 -22.06 10.17 7.84
N GLY A 350 -20.79 9.79 7.99
CA GLY A 350 -19.76 10.58 8.62
C GLY A 350 -19.56 11.93 7.92
N ALA A 351 -19.48 11.93 6.58
CA ALA A 351 -19.37 13.16 5.79
C ALA A 351 -20.59 14.07 5.97
N PHE A 352 -21.79 13.48 6.03
CA PHE A 352 -23.02 14.22 6.29
C PHE A 352 -23.06 14.83 7.69
N LEU A 353 -22.64 14.07 8.72
CA LEU A 353 -22.52 14.60 10.08
C LEU A 353 -21.48 15.72 10.14
N LEU A 354 -20.34 15.56 9.49
CA LEU A 354 -19.31 16.60 9.41
C LEU A 354 -19.79 17.84 8.65
N SER A 355 -20.69 17.71 7.67
CA SER A 355 -21.27 18.85 6.96
C SER A 355 -22.13 19.72 7.88
N ARG A 356 -22.71 19.14 8.95
CA ARG A 356 -23.50 19.88 9.95
C ARG A 356 -22.66 20.59 11.01
N ILE A 357 -21.36 20.70 10.79
CA ILE A 357 -20.47 21.42 11.70
C ILE A 357 -20.65 22.93 11.53
N ASP A 358 -20.91 23.59 12.65
CA ASP A 358 -21.03 25.05 12.78
C ASP A 358 -20.02 25.54 13.83
N VAL A 359 -19.75 26.84 13.86
CA VAL A 359 -18.80 27.52 14.75
C VAL A 359 -19.09 27.27 16.24
N THR A 360 -20.32 26.89 16.59
CA THR A 360 -20.77 26.67 17.97
C THR A 360 -20.87 25.18 18.37
N VAL A 361 -20.61 24.26 17.44
CA VAL A 361 -20.82 22.82 17.68
C VAL A 361 -19.79 22.27 18.66
N SER A 362 -20.25 21.40 19.56
CA SER A 362 -19.39 20.74 20.55
C SER A 362 -18.35 19.84 19.88
N MET A 363 -17.11 19.88 20.36
CA MET A 363 -16.01 19.05 19.84
C MET A 363 -16.27 17.55 20.00
N TRP A 364 -17.14 17.14 20.94
CA TRP A 364 -17.57 15.75 21.05
C TRP A 364 -18.33 15.27 19.81
N TYR A 365 -19.21 16.12 19.26
CA TYR A 365 -19.94 15.80 18.03
C TYR A 365 -18.97 15.66 16.86
N VAL A 366 -18.04 16.61 16.70
CA VAL A 366 -17.01 16.57 15.66
C VAL A 366 -16.18 15.29 15.78
N SER A 367 -15.73 14.95 16.99
CA SER A 367 -14.97 13.72 17.27
C SER A 367 -15.76 12.45 16.93
N ALA A 368 -17.05 12.39 17.27
CA ALA A 368 -17.92 11.27 16.95
C ALA A 368 -18.15 11.14 15.43
N ALA A 369 -18.41 12.25 14.74
CA ALA A 369 -18.58 12.28 13.28
C ALA A 369 -17.30 11.85 12.55
N MET A 370 -16.14 12.31 13.03
CA MET A 370 -14.82 11.86 12.57
C MET A 370 -14.61 10.36 12.78
N ALA A 371 -14.97 9.84 13.96
CA ALA A 371 -14.88 8.41 14.24
C ALA A 371 -15.79 7.59 13.31
N VAL A 372 -17.03 8.04 13.05
CA VAL A 372 -17.95 7.39 12.11
C VAL A 372 -17.39 7.38 10.69
N PHE A 373 -16.88 8.52 10.21
CA PHE A 373 -16.22 8.59 8.90
C PHE A 373 -15.01 7.66 8.83
N GLY A 374 -14.19 7.64 9.89
CA GLY A 374 -13.04 6.74 10.02
C GLY A 374 -13.42 5.27 9.98
N LEU A 375 -14.45 4.87 10.73
CA LEU A 375 -15.00 3.51 10.72
C LEU A 375 -15.45 3.11 9.32
N GLY A 376 -16.03 4.04 8.57
CA GLY A 376 -16.39 3.83 7.18
C GLY A 376 -15.17 3.56 6.29
N LEU A 377 -14.18 4.44 6.39
CA LEU A 377 -12.97 4.37 5.59
C LEU A 377 -12.15 3.10 5.88
N GLY A 378 -12.03 2.71 7.15
CA GLY A 378 -11.32 1.51 7.56
C GLY A 378 -11.94 0.22 7.03
N ASN A 379 -13.27 0.19 6.87
CA ASN A 379 -14.02 -0.92 6.26
C ASN A 379 -13.88 -0.98 4.73
N CYS A 380 -13.27 0.03 4.09
CA CYS A 380 -13.04 0.06 2.65
C CYS A 380 -11.58 -0.28 2.30
N MET A 381 -10.59 0.20 3.06
CA MET A 381 -9.16 0.11 2.73
C MET A 381 -8.70 -1.31 2.38
N GLN A 382 -8.86 -2.22 3.33
CA GLN A 382 -8.39 -3.59 3.18
C GLN A 382 -9.35 -4.47 2.37
N PRO A 383 -10.68 -4.43 2.61
CA PRO A 383 -11.60 -5.33 1.92
C PRO A 383 -11.68 -5.09 0.40
N LEU A 384 -11.57 -3.85 -0.08
CA LEU A 384 -11.51 -3.56 -1.51
C LEU A 384 -10.23 -4.08 -2.16
N THR A 385 -9.09 -3.89 -1.49
CA THR A 385 -7.81 -4.42 -1.97
C THR A 385 -7.86 -5.96 -2.06
N LEU A 386 -8.43 -6.61 -1.05
CA LEU A 386 -8.63 -8.06 -1.03
C LEU A 386 -9.58 -8.54 -2.13
N ALA A 387 -10.64 -7.78 -2.43
CA ALA A 387 -11.57 -8.10 -3.50
C ALA A 387 -10.87 -8.14 -4.87
N VAL A 388 -10.02 -7.14 -5.17
CA VAL A 388 -9.23 -7.12 -6.42
C VAL A 388 -8.23 -8.27 -6.46
N GLN A 389 -7.54 -8.53 -5.33
CA GLN A 389 -6.60 -9.65 -5.21
C GLN A 389 -7.26 -11.01 -5.44
N ASN A 390 -8.46 -11.24 -4.90
CA ASN A 390 -9.20 -12.50 -5.07
C ASN A 390 -9.81 -12.67 -6.48
N ALA A 391 -9.81 -11.62 -7.29
CA ALA A 391 -10.34 -11.63 -8.64
C ALA A 391 -9.29 -11.96 -9.72
N VAL A 392 -8.01 -12.08 -9.35
CA VAL A 392 -6.88 -12.28 -10.28
C VAL A 392 -6.08 -13.54 -9.99
N ASP A 393 -5.33 -13.99 -10.99
CA ASP A 393 -4.36 -15.07 -10.84
C ASP A 393 -3.18 -14.65 -9.94
N ARG A 394 -2.52 -15.62 -9.30
CA ARG A 394 -1.35 -15.38 -8.44
C ARG A 394 -0.24 -14.56 -9.11
N ARG A 395 -0.05 -14.73 -10.43
CA ARG A 395 0.93 -13.99 -11.24
C ARG A 395 0.64 -12.48 -11.34
N ASP A 396 -0.61 -12.07 -11.20
CA ASP A 396 -1.06 -10.68 -11.35
C ASP A 396 -1.26 -10.00 -9.96
N MET A 397 -0.87 -10.64 -8.85
CA MET A 397 -1.17 -10.17 -7.49
C MET A 397 -0.53 -8.82 -7.13
N GLY A 398 0.74 -8.60 -7.46
CA GLY A 398 1.39 -7.32 -7.18
C GLY A 398 0.85 -6.20 -8.07
N VAL A 399 0.50 -6.52 -9.33
CA VAL A 399 -0.17 -5.59 -10.25
C VAL A 399 -1.57 -5.22 -9.75
N ALA A 400 -2.37 -6.18 -9.30
CA ALA A 400 -3.70 -5.94 -8.72
C ALA A 400 -3.66 -5.04 -7.48
N THR A 401 -2.71 -5.29 -6.58
CA THR A 401 -2.54 -4.52 -5.34
C THR A 401 -2.09 -3.09 -5.62
N SER A 402 -1.12 -2.93 -6.52
CA SER A 402 -0.61 -1.62 -6.92
C SER A 402 -1.65 -0.83 -7.73
N ALA A 403 -2.42 -1.48 -8.60
CA ALA A 403 -3.55 -0.86 -9.30
C ALA A 403 -4.61 -0.35 -8.31
N ALA A 404 -5.02 -1.16 -7.32
CA ALA A 404 -5.97 -0.72 -6.31
C ALA A 404 -5.48 0.50 -5.52
N THR A 405 -4.19 0.54 -5.19
CA THR A 405 -3.57 1.69 -4.52
C THR A 405 -3.50 2.91 -5.43
N PHE A 406 -3.08 2.72 -6.68
CA PHE A 406 -2.95 3.75 -7.70
C PHE A 406 -4.29 4.43 -8.00
N PHE A 407 -5.34 3.66 -8.30
CA PHE A 407 -6.67 4.21 -8.60
C PHE A 407 -7.28 4.93 -7.39
N ARG A 408 -7.08 4.42 -6.18
CA ARG A 408 -7.47 5.11 -4.95
C ARG A 408 -6.72 6.43 -4.75
N GLN A 409 -5.40 6.45 -4.97
CA GLN A 409 -4.61 7.68 -4.86
C GLN A 409 -4.96 8.70 -5.95
N MET A 410 -5.25 8.25 -7.17
CA MET A 410 -5.74 9.10 -8.25
C MET A 410 -7.07 9.74 -7.87
N GLY A 411 -8.02 8.95 -7.37
CA GLY A 411 -9.28 9.45 -6.84
C GLY A 411 -9.05 10.47 -5.73
N GLY A 412 -8.14 10.19 -4.81
CA GLY A 412 -7.74 11.11 -3.75
C GLY A 412 -7.20 12.45 -4.20
N THR A 413 -6.26 12.42 -5.14
CA THR A 413 -5.63 13.62 -5.69
C THR A 413 -6.67 14.49 -6.42
N LEU A 414 -7.53 13.86 -7.22
CA LEU A 414 -8.65 14.55 -7.89
C LEU A 414 -9.63 15.14 -6.86
N GLY A 415 -10.00 14.36 -5.84
CA GLY A 415 -10.90 14.80 -4.77
C GLY A 415 -10.36 16.01 -4.01
N THR A 416 -9.09 15.99 -3.61
CA THR A 416 -8.43 17.13 -2.97
C THR A 416 -8.43 18.35 -3.87
N ALA A 417 -8.01 18.23 -5.14
CA ALA A 417 -7.98 19.38 -6.06
C ALA A 417 -9.37 19.99 -6.27
N ILE A 418 -10.38 19.16 -6.52
CA ILE A 418 -11.76 19.62 -6.76
C ILE A 418 -12.34 20.26 -5.50
N PHE A 419 -12.18 19.65 -4.33
CA PHE A 419 -12.75 20.19 -3.09
C PHE A 419 -12.04 21.45 -2.61
N LEU A 420 -10.71 21.55 -2.72
CA LEU A 420 -10.02 22.81 -2.43
C LEU A 420 -10.42 23.90 -3.44
N SER A 421 -10.60 23.55 -4.71
CA SER A 421 -11.08 24.50 -5.72
C SER A 421 -12.49 25.01 -5.39
N ILE A 422 -13.43 24.12 -5.00
CA ILE A 422 -14.77 24.50 -4.53
C ILE A 422 -14.67 25.37 -3.27
N LEU A 423 -13.85 25.00 -2.29
CA LEU A 423 -13.65 25.78 -1.07
C LEU A 423 -13.19 27.20 -1.40
N PHE A 424 -12.07 27.33 -2.11
CA PHE A 424 -11.45 28.64 -2.36
C PHE A 424 -12.20 29.50 -3.38
N SER A 425 -12.99 28.89 -4.27
CA SER A 425 -13.87 29.63 -5.18
C SER A 425 -15.13 30.17 -4.49
N THR A 426 -15.63 29.50 -3.46
CA THR A 426 -16.88 29.88 -2.79
C THR A 426 -16.68 30.65 -1.49
N VAL A 427 -15.51 30.50 -0.85
CA VAL A 427 -15.24 31.09 0.47
C VAL A 427 -15.30 32.60 0.51
N GLN A 428 -14.88 33.29 -0.55
CA GLN A 428 -14.96 34.75 -0.61
C GLN A 428 -16.42 35.23 -0.60
N ASP A 429 -17.27 34.60 -1.42
CA ASP A 429 -18.69 34.94 -1.51
C ASP A 429 -19.43 34.59 -0.21
N LYS A 430 -19.14 33.43 0.38
CA LYS A 430 -19.74 32.99 1.64
C LYS A 430 -19.34 33.89 2.81
N ILE A 431 -18.07 34.29 2.90
CA ILE A 431 -17.60 35.28 3.88
C ILE A 431 -18.31 36.62 3.66
N ALA A 432 -18.38 37.11 2.41
CA ALA A 432 -19.07 38.37 2.12
C ALA A 432 -20.57 38.32 2.48
N ASN A 433 -21.24 37.20 2.22
CA ASN A 433 -22.64 36.97 2.61
C ASN A 433 -22.80 36.97 4.14
N ALA A 434 -21.90 36.31 4.87
CA ALA A 434 -21.92 36.28 6.33
C ALA A 434 -21.72 37.68 6.94
N TYR A 435 -20.82 38.49 6.38
CA TYR A 435 -20.66 39.89 6.79
C TYR A 435 -21.90 40.74 6.47
N ARG A 436 -22.54 40.53 5.30
CA ARG A 436 -23.80 41.22 4.97
C ARG A 436 -24.93 40.85 5.92
N ALA A 437 -25.02 39.59 6.33
CA ALA A 437 -25.98 39.14 7.34
C ALA A 437 -25.67 39.73 8.73
N ALA A 438 -24.39 39.75 9.12
CA ALA A 438 -23.94 40.30 10.39
C ALA A 438 -24.08 41.84 10.47
N ALA A 439 -24.06 42.54 9.33
CA ALA A 439 -24.15 44.00 9.26
C ALA A 439 -25.39 44.57 9.98
N GLY A 440 -26.49 43.81 10.05
CA GLY A 440 -27.72 44.23 10.75
C GLY A 440 -27.72 43.98 12.26
N THR A 441 -26.73 43.28 12.81
CA THR A 441 -26.72 42.87 14.22
C THR A 441 -26.17 43.98 15.13
N ALA A 442 -26.74 44.11 16.33
CA ALA A 442 -26.34 45.14 17.29
C ALA A 442 -24.87 45.02 17.70
N ASP A 443 -24.38 43.78 17.89
CA ASP A 443 -23.00 43.51 18.29
C ASP A 443 -21.99 43.90 17.21
N PHE A 444 -22.30 43.62 15.94
CA PHE A 444 -21.45 44.00 14.82
C PHE A 444 -21.43 45.52 14.60
N GLN A 445 -22.59 46.19 14.74
CA GLN A 445 -22.67 47.65 14.69
C GLN A 445 -21.93 48.31 15.86
N ALA A 446 -21.98 47.72 17.06
CA ALA A 446 -21.20 48.17 18.20
C ALA A 446 -19.68 48.05 17.93
N ALA A 447 -19.23 46.95 17.32
CA ALA A 447 -17.83 46.79 16.93
C ALA A 447 -17.36 47.84 15.92
N LEU A 448 -18.21 48.22 14.95
CA LEU A 448 -17.87 49.25 13.96
C LEU A 448 -17.84 50.68 14.54
N ARG A 449 -18.40 50.90 15.72
CA ARG A 449 -18.42 52.21 16.41
C ARG A 449 -17.40 52.29 17.54
N ASP A 450 -16.80 51.17 17.92
CA ASP A 450 -15.83 51.07 19.01
C ASP A 450 -14.44 51.59 18.56
N PRO A 451 -13.92 52.68 19.15
CA PRO A 451 -12.63 53.24 18.76
C PRO A 451 -11.46 52.26 18.96
N ALA A 452 -11.55 51.36 19.95
CA ALA A 452 -10.51 50.37 20.20
C ALA A 452 -10.46 49.31 19.09
N VAL A 453 -11.61 48.94 18.54
CA VAL A 453 -11.73 48.02 17.40
C VAL A 453 -11.20 48.67 16.13
N LEU A 454 -11.56 49.94 15.89
CA LEU A 454 -11.11 50.66 14.70
C LEU A 454 -9.61 50.99 14.71
N ALA A 455 -9.02 51.17 15.90
CA ALA A 455 -7.61 51.45 16.06
C ALA A 455 -6.71 50.19 16.01
N ASN A 456 -7.26 48.99 16.20
CA ASN A 456 -6.49 47.76 16.18
C ASN A 456 -6.01 47.44 14.74
N PRO A 457 -4.69 47.41 14.47
CA PRO A 457 -4.15 47.11 13.14
C PRO A 457 -4.56 45.74 12.59
N ALA A 458 -4.81 44.76 13.46
CA ALA A 458 -5.26 43.43 13.05
C ALA A 458 -6.64 43.45 12.38
N ASN A 459 -7.49 44.43 12.71
CA ASN A 459 -8.82 44.58 12.12
C ASN A 459 -8.80 45.29 10.76
N ALA A 460 -7.68 45.93 10.40
CA ALA A 460 -7.57 46.73 9.18
C ALA A 460 -7.93 45.98 7.89
N PRO A 461 -7.56 44.70 7.68
CA PRO A 461 -7.95 43.94 6.50
C PRO A 461 -9.48 43.83 6.37
N ILE A 462 -10.18 43.44 7.44
CA ILE A 462 -11.64 43.29 7.45
C ILE A 462 -12.31 44.66 7.26
N LEU A 463 -11.83 45.70 7.94
CA LEU A 463 -12.38 47.05 7.80
C LEU A 463 -12.19 47.60 6.38
N ALA A 464 -11.07 47.28 5.72
CA ALA A 464 -10.84 47.64 4.32
C ALA A 464 -11.81 46.88 3.37
N MET A 465 -12.05 45.59 3.61
CA MET A 465 -13.04 44.80 2.87
C MET A 465 -14.46 45.37 3.01
N LEU A 466 -14.83 45.83 4.21
CA LEU A 466 -16.14 46.45 4.46
C LEU A 466 -16.27 47.84 3.78
N LYS A 467 -15.20 48.63 3.73
CA LYS A 467 -15.17 49.97 3.11
C LYS A 467 -15.09 49.94 1.59
N GLY A 468 -14.40 48.97 1.01
CA GLY A 468 -14.19 48.84 -0.44
C GLY A 468 -15.39 48.32 -1.23
N GLY A 469 -16.48 47.96 -0.55
CA GLY A 469 -17.58 47.21 -1.15
C GLY A 469 -17.20 45.74 -1.40
N THR A 470 -18.19 44.84 -1.34
CA THR A 470 -17.98 43.38 -1.47
C THR A 470 -17.51 42.93 -2.86
N SER A 471 -17.11 43.85 -3.74
CA SER A 471 -16.58 43.61 -5.10
C SER A 471 -15.05 43.48 -5.15
N GLY A 472 -14.35 43.66 -4.02
CA GLY A 472 -12.90 43.50 -3.93
C GLY A 472 -12.44 42.04 -3.88
N ALA A 473 -12.52 41.31 -5.00
CA ALA A 473 -12.02 39.93 -5.14
C ALA A 473 -10.53 39.75 -4.73
N GLY A 474 -9.75 40.84 -4.67
CA GLY A 474 -8.34 40.82 -4.24
C GLY A 474 -8.11 40.81 -2.72
N ALA A 475 -8.99 41.42 -1.91
CA ALA A 475 -8.78 41.54 -0.46
C ALA A 475 -9.06 40.23 0.28
N GLY A 476 -10.09 39.48 -0.14
CA GLY A 476 -10.41 38.17 0.43
C GLY A 476 -9.36 37.11 0.12
N GLY A 477 -8.73 37.16 -1.06
CA GLY A 477 -7.66 36.23 -1.44
C GLY A 477 -6.40 36.40 -0.58
N SER A 478 -6.02 37.65 -0.29
CA SER A 478 -4.94 37.99 0.64
C SER A 478 -5.22 37.51 2.08
N MET A 479 -6.45 37.61 2.57
CA MET A 479 -6.82 37.14 3.92
C MET A 479 -6.84 35.60 4.04
N LEU A 480 -7.09 34.88 2.95
CA LEU A 480 -7.04 33.42 2.94
C LEU A 480 -5.60 32.90 2.86
N ALA A 481 -4.69 33.69 2.29
CA ALA A 481 -3.26 33.40 2.27
C ALA A 481 -2.59 33.60 3.63
N ASP A 482 -3.09 34.53 4.46
CA ASP A 482 -2.65 34.72 5.84
C ASP A 482 -3.83 34.82 6.80
N THR A 483 -4.12 33.73 7.50
CA THR A 483 -5.20 33.64 8.50
C THR A 483 -4.73 33.94 9.93
N SER A 484 -3.44 34.26 10.13
CA SER A 484 -2.89 34.50 11.47
C SER A 484 -3.53 35.70 12.17
N PHE A 485 -3.99 36.69 11.41
CA PHE A 485 -4.72 37.86 11.92
C PHE A 485 -6.01 37.47 12.66
N LEU A 486 -6.66 36.35 12.31
CA LEU A 486 -7.90 35.88 12.94
C LEU A 486 -7.77 35.60 14.44
N SER A 487 -6.54 35.38 14.92
CA SER A 487 -6.24 35.22 16.34
C SER A 487 -6.13 36.54 17.12
N ARG A 488 -5.99 37.67 16.42
CA ARG A 488 -5.71 39.00 16.98
C ARG A 488 -6.82 40.03 16.73
N ILE A 489 -7.82 39.66 15.94
CA ILE A 489 -8.98 40.52 15.65
C ILE A 489 -10.03 40.49 16.76
N ASP A 490 -10.87 41.52 16.80
CA ASP A 490 -12.03 41.54 17.68
C ASP A 490 -12.97 40.35 17.36
N PRO A 491 -13.40 39.55 18.36
CA PRO A 491 -14.27 38.40 18.14
C PRO A 491 -15.55 38.72 17.36
N ARG A 492 -16.10 39.92 17.53
CA ARG A 492 -17.32 40.38 16.83
C ARG A 492 -17.10 40.54 15.32
N LEU A 493 -15.88 40.87 14.91
CA LEU A 493 -15.48 40.90 13.50
C LEU A 493 -15.04 39.52 12.99
N ALA A 494 -14.56 38.64 13.87
CA ALA A 494 -14.11 37.30 13.51
C ALA A 494 -15.25 36.32 13.19
N ILE A 495 -16.38 36.42 13.91
CA ILE A 495 -17.51 35.48 13.79
C ILE A 495 -18.03 35.36 12.34
N PRO A 496 -18.32 36.46 11.61
CA PRO A 496 -18.81 36.36 10.24
C PRO A 496 -17.81 35.72 9.28
N PHE A 497 -16.51 35.97 9.49
CA PHE A 497 -15.45 35.32 8.71
C PHE A 497 -15.45 33.81 8.95
N ARG A 498 -15.45 33.39 10.23
CA ARG A 498 -15.47 31.98 10.63
C ARG A 498 -16.73 31.27 10.13
N GLN A 499 -17.88 31.93 10.16
CA GLN A 499 -19.14 31.41 9.62
C GLN A 499 -19.05 31.18 8.11
N GLY A 500 -18.67 32.21 7.34
CA GLY A 500 -18.57 32.06 5.88
C GLY A 500 -17.54 31.01 5.46
N PHE A 501 -16.47 30.86 6.24
CA PHE A 501 -15.51 29.77 6.05
C PHE A 501 -16.14 28.40 6.33
N SER A 502 -16.85 28.24 7.45
CA SER A 502 -17.56 27.01 7.81
C SER A 502 -18.61 26.64 6.75
N ASP A 503 -19.40 27.60 6.27
CA ASP A 503 -20.42 27.39 5.24
C ASP A 503 -19.84 26.91 3.90
N SER A 504 -18.59 27.29 3.61
CA SER A 504 -17.88 26.83 2.41
C SER A 504 -17.39 25.40 2.57
N ILE A 505 -16.94 25.04 3.78
CA ILE A 505 -16.59 23.66 4.13
C ILE A 505 -17.83 22.76 4.14
N ASP A 506 -18.99 23.22 4.61
CA ASP A 506 -20.25 22.48 4.51
C ASP A 506 -20.57 22.14 3.04
N LEU A 507 -20.45 23.10 2.12
CA LEU A 507 -20.66 22.85 0.70
C LEU A 507 -19.72 21.74 0.16
N VAL A 508 -18.43 21.80 0.53
CA VAL A 508 -17.46 20.78 0.16
C VAL A 508 -17.85 19.40 0.71
N LEU A 509 -18.24 19.32 1.98
CA LEU A 509 -18.63 18.08 2.62
C LEU A 509 -19.95 17.54 2.05
N MET A 510 -20.89 18.40 1.66
CA MET A 510 -22.11 18.01 0.95
C MET A 510 -21.83 17.48 -0.46
N CYS A 511 -20.87 18.06 -1.18
CA CYS A 511 -20.37 17.47 -2.43
C CYS A 511 -19.75 16.09 -2.17
N ALA A 512 -19.00 15.93 -1.09
CA ALA A 512 -18.45 14.62 -0.68
C ALA A 512 -19.57 13.61 -0.37
N VAL A 513 -20.63 14.02 0.32
CA VAL A 513 -21.82 13.17 0.58
C VAL A 513 -22.46 12.70 -0.72
N ALA A 514 -22.60 13.58 -1.72
CA ALA A 514 -23.17 13.20 -3.02
C ALA A 514 -22.32 12.14 -3.72
N VAL A 515 -20.99 12.35 -3.78
CA VAL A 515 -20.06 11.39 -4.39
C VAL A 515 -20.03 10.07 -3.62
N LEU A 516 -20.00 10.11 -2.28
CA LEU A 516 -19.99 8.91 -1.44
C LEU A 516 -21.32 8.15 -1.51
N SER A 517 -22.46 8.84 -1.67
CA SER A 517 -23.76 8.20 -1.90
C SER A 517 -23.77 7.41 -3.21
N ILE A 518 -23.21 7.97 -4.28
CA ILE A 518 -22.99 7.25 -5.55
C ILE A 518 -22.06 6.05 -5.32
N THR A 519 -21.03 6.21 -4.49
CA THR A 519 -20.08 5.15 -4.15
C THR A 519 -20.77 3.98 -3.45
N VAL A 520 -21.71 4.25 -2.52
CA VAL A 520 -22.52 3.20 -1.88
C VAL A 520 -23.23 2.36 -2.93
N VAL A 521 -23.87 3.01 -3.91
CA VAL A 521 -24.57 2.32 -5.01
C VAL A 521 -23.61 1.44 -5.81
N PHE A 522 -22.45 1.96 -6.24
CA PHE A 522 -21.45 1.15 -6.94
C PHE A 522 -20.93 -0.03 -6.11
N THR A 523 -20.85 0.14 -4.79
CA THR A 523 -20.35 -0.90 -3.89
C THR A 523 -21.31 -2.07 -3.77
N LEU A 524 -22.62 -1.86 -3.96
CA LEU A 524 -23.60 -2.95 -4.02
C LEU A 524 -23.33 -3.92 -5.18
N PHE A 525 -22.76 -3.41 -6.28
CA PHE A 525 -22.39 -4.19 -7.46
C PHE A 525 -21.08 -4.96 -7.33
N VAL A 526 -20.35 -4.82 -6.21
CA VAL A 526 -19.15 -5.63 -5.95
C VAL A 526 -19.55 -7.11 -5.93
N PRO A 527 -18.99 -7.97 -6.79
CA PRO A 527 -19.28 -9.39 -6.76
C PRO A 527 -18.75 -10.03 -5.47
N GLU A 528 -19.56 -10.88 -4.85
CA GLU A 528 -19.12 -11.69 -3.72
C GLU A 528 -18.53 -12.99 -4.28
N ARG A 529 -17.20 -13.12 -4.21
CA ARG A 529 -16.54 -14.41 -4.40
C ARG A 529 -16.19 -14.95 -3.03
N ALA A 530 -16.45 -16.23 -2.78
CA ALA A 530 -15.85 -16.87 -1.63
C ALA A 530 -14.34 -16.65 -1.69
N LEU A 531 -13.73 -16.26 -0.57
CA LEU A 531 -12.28 -16.34 -0.47
C LEU A 531 -11.91 -17.78 -0.83
N ALA A 532 -10.97 -17.96 -1.78
CA ALA A 532 -10.54 -19.29 -2.19
C ALA A 532 -10.31 -20.12 -0.91
N GLY A 533 -11.21 -21.08 -0.70
CA GLY A 533 -11.21 -21.91 0.49
C GLY A 533 -9.88 -22.63 0.56
N ARG A 534 -9.50 -23.00 1.78
CA ARG A 534 -8.54 -24.07 2.04
C ARG A 534 -8.64 -25.08 0.92
N VAL A 535 -7.52 -25.41 0.29
CA VAL A 535 -7.38 -26.72 -0.32
C VAL A 535 -7.50 -27.68 0.88
N GLU A 536 -8.73 -28.04 1.26
CA GLU A 536 -8.99 -29.44 1.54
C GLU A 536 -8.45 -30.14 0.31
N HIS A 537 -7.47 -31.00 0.53
CA HIS A 537 -6.98 -31.89 -0.50
C HIS A 537 -8.21 -32.47 -1.17
N ALA A 538 -8.51 -31.99 -2.38
CA ALA A 538 -9.47 -32.63 -3.23
C ALA A 538 -8.83 -33.98 -3.52
N GLU A 539 -9.24 -34.98 -2.75
CA GLU A 539 -9.01 -36.36 -3.07
C GLU A 539 -9.44 -36.52 -4.52
N PRO A 540 -8.54 -36.94 -5.43
CA PRO A 540 -8.92 -37.14 -6.82
C PRO A 540 -10.17 -38.04 -6.83
N PRO A 541 -11.19 -37.76 -7.65
CA PRO A 541 -12.33 -38.65 -7.74
C PRO A 541 -11.80 -40.06 -7.97
N ALA A 542 -12.17 -40.99 -7.08
CA ALA A 542 -11.73 -42.37 -7.13
C ALA A 542 -12.01 -42.91 -8.55
N GLY A 543 -10.95 -43.09 -9.34
CA GLY A 543 -11.02 -43.50 -10.75
C GLY A 543 -10.32 -42.61 -11.77
N ALA A 544 -9.74 -41.45 -11.41
CA ALA A 544 -8.95 -40.66 -12.36
C ALA A 544 -7.53 -41.23 -12.54
N VAL A 545 -7.33 -42.01 -13.60
CA VAL A 545 -6.01 -42.43 -14.08
C VAL A 545 -5.16 -41.19 -14.38
N PRO A 546 -3.92 -41.06 -13.85
CA PRO A 546 -3.06 -39.92 -14.14
C PRO A 546 -2.71 -39.89 -15.62
N ALA A 547 -2.97 -38.76 -16.27
CA ALA A 547 -2.56 -38.53 -17.66
C ALA A 547 -1.02 -38.58 -17.75
N ALA A 548 -0.52 -39.54 -18.52
CA ALA A 548 0.89 -39.71 -18.80
C ALA A 548 1.49 -38.43 -19.41
N GLY A 549 2.59 -37.97 -18.82
CA GLY A 549 3.44 -36.94 -19.42
C GLY A 549 4.03 -37.40 -20.77
N PRO A 550 4.62 -36.48 -21.55
CA PRO A 550 5.11 -36.78 -22.90
C PRO A 550 6.15 -37.91 -22.87
N VAL A 551 5.84 -38.98 -23.60
CA VAL A 551 6.69 -40.16 -23.81
C VAL A 551 7.98 -39.74 -24.50
N VAL A 552 9.11 -39.89 -23.81
CA VAL A 552 10.43 -39.87 -24.43
C VAL A 552 10.57 -41.17 -25.23
N ALA A 553 10.81 -41.05 -26.54
CA ALA A 553 11.00 -42.19 -27.43
C ALA A 553 12.21 -43.05 -26.99
N PRO A 554 12.15 -44.38 -27.09
CA PRO A 554 13.26 -45.24 -26.71
C PRO A 554 14.44 -45.05 -27.67
N ILE A 555 15.63 -44.90 -27.11
CA ILE A 555 16.90 -44.97 -27.86
C ILE A 555 17.03 -46.39 -28.39
N ALA A 556 17.19 -46.52 -29.72
CA ALA A 556 17.43 -47.80 -30.39
C ALA A 556 18.73 -48.44 -29.89
N THR A 557 18.64 -49.70 -29.46
CA THR A 557 19.76 -50.56 -29.16
C THR A 557 20.57 -50.87 -30.43
N PRO A 558 21.91 -50.78 -30.42
CA PRO A 558 22.71 -51.28 -31.53
C PRO A 558 22.64 -52.81 -31.58
N PRO A 559 22.64 -53.44 -32.78
CA PRO A 559 22.57 -54.89 -32.90
C PRO A 559 23.84 -55.57 -32.35
N ALA A 560 23.65 -56.77 -31.81
CA ALA A 560 24.70 -57.62 -31.24
C ALA A 560 25.76 -57.98 -32.30
N PRO A 561 27.05 -58.11 -31.91
CA PRO A 561 28.07 -58.60 -32.82
C PRO A 561 27.87 -60.10 -33.09
N GLU A 562 27.69 -60.41 -34.36
CA GLU A 562 27.62 -61.76 -34.92
C GLU A 562 28.96 -62.49 -34.77
N SER A 563 28.88 -63.81 -34.61
CA SER A 563 29.96 -64.76 -34.40
C SER A 563 31.18 -64.60 -35.30
N ALA A 564 32.38 -64.54 -34.72
CA ALA A 564 33.63 -64.76 -35.44
C ALA A 564 34.01 -66.26 -35.44
N SER A 565 34.20 -66.81 -36.64
CA SER A 565 35.06 -67.98 -36.90
C SER A 565 36.34 -67.50 -37.61
N PRO A 566 37.46 -68.24 -37.54
CA PRO A 566 38.79 -67.67 -37.44
C PRO A 566 39.52 -67.63 -38.79
N GLU A 567 40.19 -66.52 -39.12
CA GLU A 567 41.41 -66.53 -39.95
C GLU A 567 42.08 -65.14 -40.06
N LEU A 568 43.40 -65.18 -40.28
CA LEU A 568 44.30 -64.10 -40.73
C LEU A 568 44.85 -63.07 -39.73
N VAL A 569 45.92 -63.51 -39.03
CA VAL A 569 47.32 -63.09 -39.27
C VAL A 569 47.61 -61.60 -39.53
N SER A 570 48.49 -61.08 -38.65
CA SER A 570 49.57 -60.10 -38.88
C SER A 570 49.42 -58.67 -38.34
N ALA A 571 50.27 -58.43 -37.34
CA ALA A 571 51.34 -57.43 -37.34
C ALA A 571 51.07 -56.02 -36.78
N ARG A 572 51.86 -55.75 -35.72
CA ARG A 572 52.50 -54.48 -35.29
C ARG A 572 51.55 -53.42 -34.71
N GLY A 573 51.82 -52.81 -33.55
CA GLY A 573 52.99 -52.78 -32.69
C GLY A 573 53.05 -51.43 -31.97
N SER A 574 53.56 -51.43 -30.73
CA SER A 574 53.96 -50.27 -29.90
C SER A 574 52.82 -49.36 -29.39
N ALA A 575 52.82 -48.76 -28.21
CA ALA A 575 53.63 -48.83 -26.98
C ALA A 575 52.77 -48.13 -25.89
N ARG A 576 52.56 -48.78 -24.75
CA ARG A 576 52.99 -48.37 -23.40
C ARG A 576 52.40 -47.09 -22.77
N ASP A 577 51.82 -47.36 -21.60
CA ASP A 577 51.90 -46.62 -20.33
C ASP A 577 50.72 -45.72 -19.89
N ALA A 578 49.92 -46.33 -18.99
CA ALA A 578 49.67 -45.93 -17.60
C ALA A 578 48.44 -45.05 -17.25
N ALA A 579 47.58 -45.67 -16.41
CA ALA A 579 46.68 -45.13 -15.38
C ALA A 579 45.59 -44.13 -15.82
N GLY A 580 44.29 -44.27 -15.49
CA GLY A 580 43.59 -45.06 -14.49
C GLY A 580 42.34 -44.26 -14.05
N ALA A 581 41.22 -44.94 -13.85
CA ALA A 581 39.94 -44.46 -13.29
C ALA A 581 38.95 -43.69 -14.20
N THR A 582 37.97 -44.45 -14.67
CA THR A 582 36.67 -44.08 -15.27
C THR A 582 35.65 -43.68 -14.20
N THR A 583 34.96 -42.54 -14.38
CA THR A 583 33.70 -42.20 -13.70
C THR A 583 32.51 -42.44 -14.63
N THR A 584 31.70 -43.45 -14.33
CA THR A 584 30.38 -43.71 -14.94
C THR A 584 29.25 -43.24 -14.03
N GLY A 585 28.25 -42.59 -14.63
CA GLY A 585 27.16 -41.85 -13.96
C GLY A 585 25.95 -42.65 -13.45
N PRO A 586 24.87 -41.95 -13.02
CA PRO A 586 23.86 -42.45 -12.07
C PRO A 586 22.75 -43.34 -12.64
N ALA A 587 22.87 -43.85 -13.87
CA ALA A 587 21.79 -44.61 -14.50
C ALA A 587 21.76 -46.11 -14.12
N ALA A 588 22.83 -46.65 -13.53
CA ALA A 588 22.94 -48.07 -13.21
C ALA A 588 22.37 -48.47 -11.83
N SER A 589 21.97 -47.51 -10.99
CA SER A 589 21.57 -47.77 -9.61
C SER A 589 20.05 -47.86 -9.38
N VAL A 590 19.19 -47.77 -10.41
CA VAL A 590 17.72 -47.82 -10.23
C VAL A 590 17.15 -49.21 -10.56
N ALA A 591 17.71 -49.90 -11.54
CA ALA A 591 17.24 -51.23 -11.96
C ALA A 591 17.47 -52.33 -10.90
N ALA A 592 18.46 -52.18 -10.01
CA ALA A 592 18.80 -53.18 -9.00
C ALA A 592 17.90 -53.15 -7.74
N TRP A 593 16.95 -52.23 -7.64
CA TRP A 593 16.06 -52.09 -6.47
C TRP A 593 14.73 -52.80 -6.64
N GLY A 594 14.26 -53.01 -7.87
CA GLY A 594 12.96 -53.67 -8.15
C GLY A 594 12.89 -55.11 -7.67
N ASP A 595 14.00 -55.85 -7.76
CA ASP A 595 14.03 -57.28 -7.45
C ASP A 595 14.16 -57.59 -5.93
N ARG A 596 14.49 -56.61 -5.07
CA ARG A 596 14.68 -56.85 -3.62
C ARG A 596 13.43 -56.68 -2.76
N TYR A 597 12.33 -56.19 -3.34
CA TYR A 597 11.09 -55.88 -2.60
C TYR A 597 9.88 -56.70 -3.06
N ALA A 598 10.09 -57.70 -3.92
CA ALA A 598 9.03 -58.55 -4.47
C ALA A 598 8.38 -59.50 -3.43
N ASP A 599 9.03 -59.72 -2.28
CA ASP A 599 8.59 -60.68 -1.25
C ASP A 599 7.94 -60.04 -0.01
N LEU A 600 7.63 -58.73 -0.03
CA LEU A 600 6.91 -58.08 1.08
C LEU A 600 5.41 -58.43 1.04
N PRO A 601 4.78 -58.81 2.16
CA PRO A 601 3.35 -59.14 2.18
C PRO A 601 2.50 -57.91 1.82
N GLU A 602 1.52 -58.13 0.93
CA GLU A 602 0.58 -57.13 0.43
C GLU A 602 -0.36 -56.66 1.57
N ILE A 603 -0.34 -55.36 1.89
CA ILE A 603 -1.21 -54.78 2.93
C ILE A 603 -2.61 -54.61 2.35
N VAL A 604 -3.59 -55.34 2.89
CA VAL A 604 -5.00 -55.25 2.48
C VAL A 604 -5.64 -53.99 3.08
N ALA A 605 -6.37 -53.24 2.27
CA ALA A 605 -6.91 -51.92 2.60
C ALA A 605 -7.89 -51.87 3.80
N GLU A 606 -8.36 -53.02 4.31
CA GLU A 606 -9.25 -53.07 5.49
C GLU A 606 -8.54 -52.79 6.82
N ASP A 607 -7.20 -52.84 6.88
CA ASP A 607 -6.43 -52.64 8.13
C ASP A 607 -5.96 -51.18 8.37
N VAL A 608 -6.28 -50.24 7.48
CA VAL A 608 -5.74 -48.86 7.49
C VAL A 608 -6.51 -47.91 8.42
N ASP A 609 -7.72 -48.28 8.87
CA ASP A 609 -8.59 -47.42 9.70
C ASP A 609 -8.33 -47.49 11.21
N ILE A 610 -7.42 -48.36 11.68
CA ILE A 610 -7.14 -48.58 13.11
C ILE A 610 -5.80 -47.91 13.55
N VAL A 611 -5.09 -47.25 12.64
CA VAL A 611 -3.73 -46.75 12.87
C VAL A 611 -3.72 -45.24 13.19
N PRO A 612 -3.11 -44.80 14.30
CA PRO A 612 -2.97 -43.37 14.62
C PRO A 612 -2.27 -42.59 13.51
N GLU A 613 -2.72 -41.36 13.25
CA GLU A 613 -2.27 -40.47 12.16
C GLU A 613 -0.73 -40.39 11.94
N PRO A 614 0.12 -40.39 12.99
CA PRO A 614 1.58 -40.37 12.81
C PRO A 614 2.16 -41.62 12.14
N VAL A 615 1.50 -42.77 12.28
CA VAL A 615 1.95 -44.06 11.72
C VAL A 615 1.35 -44.28 10.33
N ARG A 616 0.16 -43.72 10.04
CA ARG A 616 -0.39 -43.69 8.67
C ARG A 616 0.55 -42.98 7.69
N MET A 617 1.17 -41.88 8.11
CA MET A 617 2.18 -41.17 7.30
C MET A 617 3.41 -42.02 6.96
N LEU A 618 3.77 -42.99 7.81
CA LEU A 618 4.90 -43.89 7.57
C LEU A 618 4.59 -44.98 6.54
N VAL A 619 3.32 -45.36 6.41
CA VAL A 619 2.84 -46.34 5.44
C VAL A 619 2.67 -45.70 4.05
N GLU A 620 2.19 -44.45 4.01
CA GLU A 620 1.93 -43.75 2.73
C GLU A 620 3.19 -43.13 2.09
N TYR A 621 4.26 -42.89 2.87
CA TYR A 621 5.50 -42.26 2.36
C TYR A 621 6.75 -42.93 2.94
N PRO A 622 7.42 -43.85 2.21
CA PRO A 622 8.64 -44.49 2.69
C PRO A 622 9.84 -43.52 2.53
N PHE A 623 10.04 -42.63 3.50
CA PHE A 623 11.28 -41.86 3.65
C PHE A 623 12.09 -42.40 4.84
N PRO A 624 13.44 -42.33 4.79
CA PRO A 624 14.30 -42.97 5.78
C PRO A 624 14.25 -42.22 7.13
N LEU A 625 13.67 -42.84 8.15
CA LEU A 625 13.75 -42.35 9.53
C LEU A 625 15.05 -42.83 10.19
N ARG A 626 15.68 -41.95 10.99
CA ARG A 626 16.81 -42.33 11.86
C ARG A 626 16.30 -43.23 13.00
N PRO A 627 17.08 -44.25 13.43
CA PRO A 627 16.66 -45.22 14.46
C PRO A 627 16.20 -44.60 15.78
N GLY A 628 16.68 -43.39 16.12
CA GLY A 628 16.32 -42.69 17.36
C GLY A 628 14.88 -42.12 17.43
N LEU A 629 14.16 -42.00 16.31
CA LEU A 629 12.80 -41.45 16.32
C LEU A 629 11.73 -42.46 16.75
N LEU A 630 11.99 -43.77 16.56
CA LEU A 630 11.08 -44.85 16.93
C LEU A 630 10.93 -45.00 18.45
N ALA A 631 11.95 -44.62 19.22
CA ALA A 631 11.97 -44.73 20.68
C ALA A 631 11.04 -43.73 21.41
N HIS A 632 10.47 -42.75 20.70
CA HIS A 632 9.63 -41.69 21.27
C HIS A 632 8.16 -41.74 20.85
N LEU A 633 7.74 -42.80 20.15
CA LEU A 633 6.33 -43.04 19.83
C LEU A 633 5.57 -43.47 21.08
N VAL A 634 4.75 -42.56 21.62
CA VAL A 634 3.83 -42.84 22.72
C VAL A 634 2.63 -43.58 22.14
N LEU A 635 2.42 -44.84 22.55
CA LEU A 635 1.27 -45.63 22.17
C LEU A 635 0.01 -45.14 22.92
N PRO A 636 -1.18 -45.14 22.28
CA PRO A 636 -2.44 -44.88 22.99
C PRO A 636 -2.65 -45.89 24.12
N GLU A 637 -3.17 -45.44 25.28
CA GLU A 637 -3.38 -46.30 26.46
C GLU A 637 -4.53 -47.33 26.28
N ASP A 638 -5.29 -47.22 25.19
CA ASP A 638 -6.57 -47.93 25.00
C ASP A 638 -6.50 -49.13 24.03
N LEU A 639 -5.30 -49.59 23.68
CA LEU A 639 -5.11 -50.68 22.72
C LEU A 639 -5.57 -52.04 23.28
N THR A 640 -6.33 -52.80 22.49
CA THR A 640 -6.64 -54.19 22.84
C THR A 640 -5.38 -55.06 22.73
N PRO A 641 -5.29 -56.19 23.48
CA PRO A 641 -4.10 -57.05 23.45
C PRO A 641 -3.73 -57.56 22.05
N GLN A 642 -4.72 -57.74 21.18
CA GLN A 642 -4.54 -58.23 19.82
C GLN A 642 -3.99 -57.14 18.87
N GLU A 643 -4.35 -55.87 19.09
CA GLU A 643 -3.83 -54.72 18.34
C GLU A 643 -2.39 -54.39 18.75
N ALA A 644 -2.08 -54.51 20.05
CA ALA A 644 -0.72 -54.33 20.56
C ALA A 644 0.26 -55.36 19.98
N GLU A 645 -0.17 -56.62 19.86
CA GLU A 645 0.64 -57.70 19.28
C GLU A 645 0.93 -57.44 17.78
N ARG A 646 -0.07 -57.02 17.00
CA ARG A 646 0.10 -56.67 15.58
C ARG A 646 1.02 -55.48 15.35
N LEU A 647 0.88 -54.43 16.17
CA LEU A 647 1.73 -53.24 16.08
C LEU A 647 3.19 -53.56 16.46
N SER A 648 3.39 -54.43 17.45
CA SER A 648 4.72 -54.90 17.86
C SER A 648 5.41 -55.70 16.76
N ALA A 649 4.66 -56.57 16.05
CA ALA A 649 5.18 -57.34 14.93
C ALA A 649 5.60 -56.41 13.77
N TYR A 650 4.81 -55.37 13.48
CA TYR A 650 5.11 -54.40 12.42
C TYR A 650 6.34 -53.53 12.71
N LEU A 651 6.47 -53.01 13.94
CA LEU A 651 7.65 -52.26 14.37
C LEU A 651 8.91 -53.15 14.39
N GLY A 652 8.75 -54.45 14.70
CA GLY A 652 9.80 -55.45 14.60
C GLY A 652 10.35 -55.60 13.18
N THR A 653 9.50 -55.53 12.15
CA THR A 653 9.92 -55.60 10.74
C THR A 653 10.69 -54.36 10.27
N LEU A 654 10.32 -53.18 10.77
CA LEU A 654 10.98 -51.91 10.46
C LEU A 654 12.38 -51.78 11.08
N ALA A 655 12.64 -52.47 12.19
CA ALA A 655 13.93 -52.45 12.88
C ALA A 655 15.04 -53.29 12.21
N VAL A 656 14.72 -54.08 11.18
CA VAL A 656 15.65 -55.01 10.51
C VAL A 656 16.30 -54.42 9.24
N LEU A 657 16.02 -53.16 8.90
CA LEU A 657 16.64 -52.49 7.76
C LEU A 657 18.11 -52.10 8.06
N PRO A 658 19.08 -52.40 7.17
CA PRO A 658 20.50 -52.16 7.44
C PRO A 658 20.87 -50.67 7.51
N ASP A 659 21.79 -50.34 8.42
CA ASP A 659 22.33 -49.00 8.67
C ASP A 659 22.97 -48.37 7.44
N TRP A 660 22.50 -47.18 7.06
CA TRP A 660 23.14 -46.33 6.04
C TRP A 660 24.18 -45.41 6.69
N THR A 661 25.40 -45.90 6.91
CA THR A 661 26.49 -45.10 7.50
C THR A 661 27.69 -44.80 6.58
N ASP A 662 27.72 -45.26 5.34
CA ASP A 662 28.89 -45.07 4.44
C ASP A 662 28.71 -44.00 3.34
N THR A 663 28.42 -42.74 3.72
CA THR A 663 28.67 -41.58 2.84
C THR A 663 29.23 -40.39 3.64
N PRO A 664 30.36 -39.79 3.22
CA PRO A 664 31.01 -38.73 4.00
C PRO A 664 30.22 -37.41 3.98
N PRO A 665 30.28 -36.60 5.06
CA PRO A 665 29.53 -35.36 5.18
C PRO A 665 30.19 -34.24 4.38
N SER A 666 29.95 -34.21 3.07
CA SER A 666 30.27 -33.04 2.26
C SER A 666 29.34 -32.96 1.07
N ARG A 667 28.21 -32.26 1.23
CA ARG A 667 27.33 -31.63 0.21
C ARG A 667 25.89 -31.62 0.67
N TYR A 668 25.58 -30.93 1.76
CA TYR A 668 24.24 -30.38 2.03
C TYR A 668 24.37 -29.22 3.04
N GLU A 669 25.24 -28.27 2.69
CA GLU A 669 25.14 -26.88 3.14
C GLU A 669 25.07 -26.01 1.88
N SER A 670 23.86 -25.79 1.39
CA SER A 670 23.46 -24.63 0.57
C SER A 670 21.95 -24.64 0.35
#